data_AF-A0A5N4DV26-F1
#
_entry.id   AF-A0A5N4DV26-F1
#
_cell.length_a   1.000
_cell.length_b   1.000
_cell.length_c   1.000
_cell.angle_alpha   90.00
_cell.angle_beta   90.00
_cell.angle_gamma   90.00
#
_symmetry.space_group_name_H-M   'P 1'
#
loop_
_entity.id
_entity.type
_entity.pdbx_description
1 polymer ?
#
loop_
_entity_poly.entity_id
_entity_poly.type
_entity_poly.pdbx_seq_one_letter_code
_entity_poly.pdbx_strand_id
1 'polypeptide(L)'
;MLKSNDSLVSLDNLFFEKTDEAENYPDNEKSLDWFLPPAPLISEIPDTQALEEEIESHKLLGPKRSKMLTSNLSISNEDTNYMSPTQKFQFAFPSSKYEDDDLNLGGASNNDLHVAGKLKYGSSQKYTTCFGTEIALEKNVPDDTKLVNFAQDKGESTSAFRKRLFKISDNIHESVYSSDSTNLDSHIGSVKIVQMEMNKGKSWKCSNRVTENDLDSLKAVTEIPAKFRHIFKEFPYFNYIQSKAFDDLLYTDRNFVICAPTGSGKTVLFELAITRLLMEVPLPWSNIKIVYMAPIKALCSQRFDDWKEKFGPIGLNCKELTGDTVVDDLFEIQHAHIIMTTPEKWDSMTRKWRDNSLVQLVRLFLIDEVHVIKDENRGPTLEVVVSRMKTVQFLSHSVENTSSIIPMRFVAVSATIPNTEDIAEWLSDGERSAVCLKMDERHRPVKLRKVVLGFPCSNNQTEFKFDLTLNYKIASVIQTYSDQKPTLVFCATRKGVQQAASVLVKDAKFIMTVEQKQRLQKCAHSIRDAKLRDTLIYGVAYHHAGMELSDRKVIEGAFAVGDLPVLFTTSTLAMGVNLPAHLVVIKSTMHYSGGVFEEYSETDILQMIGRAGRPQFDTTATAVIMTRLSTKEKYSQMLACSDTIESSLHRHLIEHLNAEIVLHTITDVNIALEWIRSTLLYIRALKNPSHYGFASGLNKDGIESKLQELCLKNLNDLSSLDLIKMDEDVNFRPTEAGRLMAWYYITFETVKKFCTISGEETLSDLVTMIASCKEFLDVQLRISEKKTLNTLNKDPNRITIRFPMEGKIKTREMKVNCLIQAQLGCIPIQDFALTQDTSKIFRNGSRITRWLSDFVAAQEKFAVLLNSVILAKCFRCKLWENSLHVSKQLEKIGITLSNAMVNTGLTSFKRIEETDARQLELILNRHPPFGTQIKETVMYLPKYKLEVEQIARYSDTTAEVLVTVILKNFEQLQTKRTAPDSHYVTLIIGDADNQLVFKHKIMDSVLLKTGNWAKKIDVKRALKSEDLSINLISSEYVGLDIQQKFTVFYLGPKRFGNQIIMQKKSETEISHSKRSDRTTIAEPSKGK
;
A
#
# COMPACT_ATOMS: atom_id res chain seq x y z
N MET A 1 -5.55 -41.73 48.71
CA MET A 1 -4.66 -40.61 48.33
C MET A 1 -3.99 -41.05 47.03
N LEU A 2 -4.18 -40.40 45.87
CA LEU A 2 -3.76 -39.02 45.49
C LEU A 2 -2.22 -38.89 45.57
N LYS A 3 -1.44 -38.48 44.55
CA LYS A 3 -1.66 -38.01 43.14
C LYS A 3 -0.28 -38.16 42.41
N SER A 4 -0.09 -38.10 41.08
CA SER A 4 -0.91 -38.31 39.85
C SER A 4 0.02 -38.25 38.62
N ASN A 5 -0.35 -38.88 37.48
CA ASN A 5 0.38 -38.81 36.20
C ASN A 5 -0.37 -37.95 35.17
N ASP A 6 0.36 -37.22 34.33
CA ASP A 6 -0.03 -36.63 33.03
C ASP A 6 1.23 -35.97 32.42
N SER A 7 1.49 -35.84 31.12
CA SER A 7 1.15 -36.58 29.89
C SER A 7 1.82 -35.80 28.74
N LEU A 8 2.94 -36.30 28.21
CA LEU A 8 3.71 -35.61 27.14
C LEU A 8 2.95 -35.67 25.81
N VAL A 9 2.84 -34.54 25.12
CA VAL A 9 2.26 -34.42 23.77
C VAL A 9 3.39 -34.18 22.76
N SER A 10 3.51 -35.05 21.77
CA SER A 10 4.49 -34.93 20.67
C SER A 10 4.17 -33.72 19.77
N LEU A 11 5.23 -33.07 19.28
CA LEU A 11 5.17 -31.91 18.37
C LEU A 11 5.41 -32.29 16.90
N ASP A 12 5.63 -33.57 16.64
CA ASP A 12 6.23 -34.08 15.40
C ASP A 12 5.18 -34.33 14.33
N ASN A 13 4.60 -33.25 13.77
CA ASN A 13 3.78 -33.29 12.55
C ASN A 13 3.59 -31.92 11.87
N LEU A 14 4.57 -31.00 11.96
CA LEU A 14 4.56 -29.70 11.29
C LEU A 14 5.75 -29.54 10.33
N PHE A 15 5.60 -30.17 9.16
CA PHE A 15 6.40 -30.04 7.93
C PHE A 15 7.80 -30.69 7.90
N PHE A 16 7.90 -31.73 7.05
CA PHE A 16 9.11 -32.26 6.40
C PHE A 16 10.30 -32.68 7.28
N GLU A 17 10.24 -33.91 7.80
CA GLU A 17 11.44 -34.77 7.76
C GLU A 17 11.71 -35.24 6.32
N LYS A 18 12.97 -35.57 6.03
CA LYS A 18 13.37 -36.34 4.84
C LYS A 18 13.43 -37.82 5.19
N THR A 19 13.02 -38.68 4.26
CA THR A 19 13.44 -40.09 4.24
C THR A 19 14.57 -40.25 3.22
N ASP A 20 15.72 -40.74 3.65
CA ASP A 20 16.79 -41.14 2.75
C ASP A 20 16.45 -42.46 2.06
N GLU A 21 16.46 -42.49 0.73
CA GLU A 21 16.58 -43.72 -0.06
C GLU A 21 17.74 -43.55 -1.05
N ALA A 22 18.60 -44.56 -1.11
CA ALA A 22 19.78 -44.58 -1.97
C ALA A 22 19.63 -45.68 -3.05
N GLU A 23 20.28 -45.47 -4.20
CA GLU A 23 20.44 -46.43 -5.31
C GLU A 23 19.10 -46.92 -5.93
N ASN A 24 18.73 -46.48 -7.14
CA ASN A 24 19.39 -46.95 -8.36
C ASN A 24 19.04 -46.05 -9.58
N TYR A 25 20.03 -45.78 -10.43
CA TYR A 25 19.83 -45.18 -11.75
C TYR A 25 19.71 -46.26 -12.84
N PRO A 26 18.78 -46.08 -13.79
CA PRO A 26 18.98 -46.51 -15.18
C PRO A 26 18.99 -45.29 -16.12
N ASP A 27 20.12 -45.06 -16.80
CA ASP A 27 20.20 -44.02 -17.84
C ASP A 27 19.26 -44.33 -19.01
N ASN A 28 18.26 -43.47 -19.26
CA ASN A 28 17.76 -43.11 -20.59
C ASN A 28 16.60 -42.10 -20.49
N GLU A 29 16.87 -40.80 -20.68
CA GLU A 29 15.94 -39.94 -21.42
C GLU A 29 16.69 -38.80 -22.12
N LYS A 30 16.19 -38.38 -23.29
CA LYS A 30 16.92 -37.49 -24.22
C LYS A 30 16.51 -36.04 -24.03
N SER A 31 17.46 -35.13 -24.22
CA SER A 31 17.18 -33.69 -24.34
C SER A 31 16.24 -33.42 -25.51
N LEU A 32 15.03 -32.92 -25.21
CA LEU A 32 14.11 -32.40 -26.21
C LEU A 32 14.47 -30.93 -26.51
N ASP A 33 15.38 -30.74 -27.46
CA ASP A 33 15.77 -29.42 -27.96
C ASP A 33 14.60 -28.70 -28.62
N TRP A 34 14.31 -27.48 -28.17
CA TRP A 34 13.23 -26.64 -28.69
C TRP A 34 13.63 -25.98 -30.02
N PHE A 35 13.62 -26.76 -31.11
CA PHE A 35 13.84 -26.25 -32.46
C PHE A 35 12.66 -25.35 -32.91
N LEU A 36 12.95 -24.06 -33.08
CA LEU A 36 12.11 -23.15 -33.86
C LEU A 36 12.17 -23.56 -35.35
N PRO A 37 11.03 -23.66 -36.06
CA PRO A 37 11.04 -23.85 -37.51
C PRO A 37 11.61 -22.60 -38.21
N PRO A 38 12.31 -22.76 -39.35
CA PRO A 38 12.73 -21.63 -40.17
C PRO A 38 11.51 -20.90 -40.75
N ALA A 39 11.68 -19.61 -41.05
CA ALA A 39 10.66 -18.84 -41.76
C ALA A 39 10.45 -19.39 -43.19
N PRO A 40 9.21 -19.35 -43.73
CA PRO A 40 8.91 -19.83 -45.07
C PRO A 40 9.67 -19.04 -46.14
N LEU A 41 9.89 -19.66 -47.30
CA LEU A 41 10.61 -19.04 -48.40
C LEU A 41 9.76 -17.96 -49.07
N ILE A 42 10.41 -16.94 -49.63
CA ILE A 42 9.71 -15.82 -50.30
C ILE A 42 8.85 -16.31 -51.48
N SER A 43 9.20 -17.44 -52.10
CA SER A 43 8.41 -18.11 -53.14
C SER A 43 7.12 -18.80 -52.65
N GLU A 44 6.90 -18.88 -51.33
CA GLU A 44 5.70 -19.46 -50.70
C GLU A 44 4.73 -18.36 -50.20
N ILE A 45 5.09 -17.09 -50.39
CA ILE A 45 4.24 -15.92 -50.12
C ILE A 45 3.48 -15.58 -51.41
N PRO A 46 2.14 -15.58 -51.42
CA PRO A 46 1.38 -15.25 -52.64
C PRO A 46 1.54 -13.77 -53.03
N ASP A 47 1.61 -13.52 -54.34
CA ASP A 47 1.73 -12.16 -54.90
C ASP A 47 0.58 -11.25 -54.45
N THR A 48 0.90 -9.96 -54.27
CA THR A 48 -0.04 -8.98 -53.70
C THR A 48 -1.34 -8.81 -54.49
N GLN A 49 -1.35 -9.09 -55.80
CA GLN A 49 -2.57 -9.04 -56.60
C GLN A 49 -3.58 -10.14 -56.23
N ALA A 50 -3.12 -11.33 -55.86
CA ALA A 50 -4.02 -12.40 -55.41
C ALA A 50 -4.67 -12.06 -54.06
N LEU A 51 -3.92 -11.41 -53.16
CA LEU A 51 -4.43 -10.86 -51.91
C LEU A 51 -5.42 -9.71 -52.13
N GLU A 52 -5.24 -8.87 -53.15
CA GLU A 52 -6.21 -7.82 -53.49
C GLU A 52 -7.50 -8.40 -54.09
N GLU A 53 -7.45 -9.41 -54.97
CA GLU A 53 -8.65 -10.09 -55.48
C GLU A 53 -9.43 -10.81 -54.35
N GLU A 54 -8.74 -11.47 -53.43
CA GLU A 54 -9.39 -12.12 -52.27
C GLU A 54 -10.08 -11.08 -51.37
N ILE A 55 -9.43 -9.92 -51.14
CA ILE A 55 -10.00 -8.79 -50.39
C ILE A 55 -11.18 -8.12 -51.14
N GLU A 56 -11.17 -8.05 -52.47
CA GLU A 56 -12.29 -7.54 -53.28
C GLU A 56 -13.49 -8.50 -53.23
N SER A 57 -13.26 -9.82 -53.30
CA SER A 57 -14.32 -10.84 -53.21
C SER A 57 -15.13 -10.71 -51.91
N HIS A 58 -14.46 -10.36 -50.80
CA HIS A 58 -15.07 -10.15 -49.50
C HIS A 58 -15.82 -8.81 -49.33
N LYS A 59 -15.68 -7.84 -50.25
CA LYS A 59 -16.42 -6.55 -50.19
C LYS A 59 -17.87 -6.64 -50.66
N LEU A 60 -18.28 -7.72 -51.33
CA LEU A 60 -19.63 -7.84 -51.93
C LEU A 60 -20.77 -8.15 -50.94
N LEU A 61 -20.49 -8.30 -49.64
CA LEU A 61 -21.50 -8.51 -48.58
C LEU A 61 -21.66 -7.29 -47.64
N GLY A 62 -21.88 -6.11 -48.24
CA GLY A 62 -22.26 -4.90 -47.51
C GLY A 62 -23.70 -4.93 -46.94
N PRO A 63 -23.97 -4.29 -45.79
CA PRO A 63 -25.27 -4.37 -45.11
C PRO A 63 -26.36 -3.55 -45.81
N LYS A 64 -27.50 -4.19 -46.11
CA LYS A 64 -28.70 -3.52 -46.66
C LYS A 64 -29.35 -2.61 -45.61
N ARG A 65 -29.46 -1.32 -45.91
CA ARG A 65 -30.41 -0.40 -45.23
C ARG A 65 -31.85 -0.73 -45.65
N SER A 66 -32.72 -1.02 -44.71
CA SER A 66 -34.18 -1.02 -44.90
C SER A 66 -34.81 0.23 -44.27
N LYS A 67 -35.96 0.67 -44.81
CA LYS A 67 -36.74 1.82 -44.32
C LYS A 67 -37.99 1.33 -43.59
N MET A 68 -38.38 2.02 -42.52
CA MET A 68 -39.79 2.27 -42.17
C MET A 68 -39.93 3.80 -42.04
N LEU A 69 -40.83 4.53 -42.71
CA LEU A 69 -42.27 4.37 -42.96
C LEU A 69 -43.14 4.44 -41.69
N THR A 70 -44.29 5.09 -41.85
CA THR A 70 -45.00 5.86 -40.81
C THR A 70 -46.48 5.48 -40.70
N SER A 71 -47.15 6.05 -39.69
CA SER A 71 -48.60 6.02 -39.44
C SER A 71 -49.13 4.71 -38.78
N ASN A 72 -50.20 4.72 -37.97
CA ASN A 72 -51.11 5.84 -37.65
C ASN A 72 -51.82 5.71 -36.29
N LEU A 73 -52.28 6.85 -35.74
CA LEU A 73 -53.36 7.04 -34.74
C LEU A 73 -53.13 6.49 -33.29
N SER A 74 -53.68 7.10 -32.21
CA SER A 74 -54.61 8.25 -32.09
C SER A 74 -54.46 9.05 -30.77
N ILE A 75 -54.55 10.40 -30.87
CA ILE A 75 -55.42 11.33 -30.08
C ILE A 75 -55.34 11.25 -28.53
N SER A 76 -55.13 12.33 -27.75
CA SER A 76 -55.74 13.69 -27.82
C SER A 76 -54.90 14.85 -27.24
N ASN A 77 -55.05 16.04 -27.85
CA ASN A 77 -54.99 17.41 -27.29
C ASN A 77 -53.64 17.89 -26.68
N GLU A 78 -53.04 19.03 -27.07
CA GLU A 78 -53.45 20.45 -26.96
C GLU A 78 -53.40 20.97 -25.50
N ASP A 79 -52.84 22.14 -25.16
CA ASP A 79 -52.71 23.36 -25.99
C ASP A 79 -51.47 24.28 -25.67
N THR A 80 -51.43 25.46 -26.30
CA THR A 80 -50.31 26.40 -26.51
C THR A 80 -49.69 27.20 -25.33
N ASN A 81 -48.47 27.70 -25.58
CA ASN A 81 -47.87 29.02 -25.22
C ASN A 81 -48.00 29.63 -23.81
N TYR A 82 -46.88 30.16 -23.27
CA TYR A 82 -46.65 31.63 -23.13
C TYR A 82 -45.21 31.94 -22.67
N MET A 83 -44.70 33.15 -22.97
CA MET A 83 -43.40 33.65 -22.50
C MET A 83 -43.50 34.96 -21.69
N SER A 84 -42.95 34.95 -20.47
CA SER A 84 -42.41 36.14 -19.74
C SER A 84 -43.44 37.23 -19.33
N PRO A 85 -43.13 38.22 -18.45
CA PRO A 85 -41.81 38.69 -17.99
C PRO A 85 -41.65 38.86 -16.45
N THR A 86 -40.74 39.78 -16.05
CA THR A 86 -39.94 39.81 -14.80
C THR A 86 -40.40 40.73 -13.67
N GLN A 87 -39.91 40.44 -12.44
CA GLN A 87 -39.72 41.35 -11.26
C GLN A 87 -41.01 41.77 -10.50
N LYS A 88 -41.04 42.04 -9.16
CA LYS A 88 -40.00 42.49 -8.19
C LYS A 88 -40.49 42.37 -6.71
N PHE A 89 -39.58 42.23 -5.72
CA PHE A 89 -39.76 42.54 -4.25
C PHE A 89 -40.87 41.76 -3.46
N GLN A 90 -40.96 41.70 -2.10
CA GLN A 90 -40.02 41.92 -0.97
C GLN A 90 -40.46 41.15 0.32
N PHE A 91 -39.51 40.89 1.23
CA PHE A 91 -39.57 40.75 2.71
C PHE A 91 -40.57 39.84 3.50
N ALA A 92 -39.96 39.23 4.53
CA ALA A 92 -40.43 39.00 5.92
C ALA A 92 -41.47 37.92 6.28
N PHE A 93 -41.25 37.31 7.47
CA PHE A 93 -42.17 36.43 8.20
C PHE A 93 -42.49 37.04 9.58
N PRO A 94 -43.72 36.92 10.11
CA PRO A 94 -44.10 37.38 11.45
C PRO A 94 -44.04 36.27 12.52
N SER A 95 -44.35 36.63 13.78
CA SER A 95 -44.20 35.81 14.99
C SER A 95 -45.44 35.85 15.90
N SER A 96 -45.84 34.71 16.50
CA SER A 96 -46.73 34.63 17.68
C SER A 96 -46.95 33.16 18.13
N LYS A 97 -47.46 32.83 19.34
CA LYS A 97 -47.17 33.28 20.74
C LYS A 97 -47.96 32.35 21.72
N TYR A 98 -47.80 32.55 23.05
CA TYR A 98 -48.48 31.88 24.19
C TYR A 98 -48.05 30.41 24.46
N GLU A 99 -47.70 29.93 25.67
CA GLU A 99 -47.99 30.23 27.11
C GLU A 99 -49.12 29.36 27.71
N ASP A 100 -48.79 28.58 28.76
CA ASP A 100 -49.57 28.41 30.02
C ASP A 100 -48.81 27.49 31.02
N ASP A 101 -48.90 27.87 32.30
CA ASP A 101 -48.25 27.38 33.53
C ASP A 101 -48.87 26.02 34.06
N ASP A 102 -48.71 25.44 35.26
CA ASP A 102 -48.37 25.84 36.66
C ASP A 102 -48.23 24.51 37.51
N LEU A 103 -47.54 24.26 38.65
CA LEU A 103 -46.39 24.81 39.42
C LEU A 103 -46.01 23.81 40.58
N ASN A 104 -45.20 24.27 41.56
CA ASN A 104 -45.31 24.05 43.02
C ASN A 104 -44.75 22.81 43.80
N LEU A 105 -43.57 23.04 44.42
CA LEU A 105 -43.38 23.33 45.89
C LEU A 105 -42.89 22.24 46.89
N GLY A 106 -41.82 22.56 47.64
CA GLY A 106 -41.42 21.99 48.97
C GLY A 106 -40.39 20.83 48.98
N GLY A 107 -39.47 20.69 49.95
CA GLY A 107 -39.06 21.60 51.05
C GLY A 107 -38.11 20.96 52.11
N ALA A 108 -37.09 21.73 52.53
CA ALA A 108 -36.34 21.73 53.82
C ALA A 108 -35.69 20.46 54.47
N SER A 109 -34.36 20.56 54.73
CA SER A 109 -33.65 20.31 56.04
C SER A 109 -33.62 18.90 56.71
N ASN A 110 -32.62 18.46 57.49
CA ASN A 110 -31.35 19.07 57.95
C ASN A 110 -30.30 18.04 58.51
N ASN A 111 -29.07 18.52 58.77
CA ASN A 111 -28.01 18.03 59.69
C ASN A 111 -27.22 16.71 59.39
N ASP A 112 -25.90 16.88 59.18
CA ASP A 112 -24.73 16.34 59.93
C ASP A 112 -24.69 14.85 60.37
N LEU A 113 -23.57 14.11 60.29
CA LEU A 113 -22.19 14.51 60.69
C LEU A 113 -21.07 13.61 60.08
N HIS A 114 -19.97 14.24 59.62
CA HIS A 114 -18.56 13.78 59.52
C HIS A 114 -18.05 12.44 58.90
N VAL A 115 -16.95 12.60 58.12
CA VAL A 115 -15.75 11.74 57.94
C VAL A 115 -15.69 10.69 56.79
N ALA A 116 -15.01 11.13 55.72
CA ALA A 116 -13.97 10.47 54.90
C ALA A 116 -14.27 9.23 54.00
N GLY A 117 -13.64 9.27 52.81
CA GLY A 117 -12.95 8.08 52.27
C GLY A 117 -13.48 7.41 51.00
N LYS A 118 -13.75 8.14 49.90
CA LYS A 118 -13.97 7.50 48.58
C LYS A 118 -13.18 8.13 47.43
N LEU A 119 -12.35 7.30 46.78
CA LEU A 119 -11.74 7.55 45.48
C LEU A 119 -12.22 6.47 44.48
N LYS A 120 -12.95 6.87 43.43
CA LYS A 120 -12.87 6.31 42.07
C LYS A 120 -13.82 7.01 41.08
N TYR A 121 -13.24 7.48 39.97
CA TYR A 121 -13.76 7.56 38.58
C TYR A 121 -15.25 7.82 38.29
N GLY A 122 -15.53 8.88 37.50
CA GLY A 122 -16.88 9.19 36.99
C GLY A 122 -16.96 10.33 35.94
N SER A 123 -16.32 10.16 34.77
CA SER A 123 -16.61 10.80 33.46
C SER A 123 -17.32 12.18 33.32
N SER A 124 -16.61 13.17 32.73
CA SER A 124 -17.13 14.28 31.89
C SER A 124 -18.12 15.31 32.51
N GLN A 125 -18.08 16.62 32.21
CA GLN A 125 -18.01 17.25 30.89
C GLN A 125 -17.32 18.64 30.88
N LYS A 126 -17.13 19.14 29.65
CA LYS A 126 -16.96 20.55 29.21
C LYS A 126 -17.22 21.64 30.26
N TYR A 127 -16.36 22.66 30.29
CA TYR A 127 -16.81 24.04 30.46
C TYR A 127 -16.01 25.03 29.61
N THR A 128 -16.69 26.09 29.18
CA THR A 128 -16.17 27.32 28.58
C THR A 128 -15.83 28.35 29.67
N THR A 129 -14.82 29.19 29.45
CA THR A 129 -14.66 30.46 30.17
C THR A 129 -14.14 31.57 29.24
N CYS A 130 -14.58 32.79 29.52
CA CYS A 130 -14.05 34.06 29.00
C CYS A 130 -13.86 35.01 30.20
N PHE A 131 -13.01 36.04 30.06
CA PHE A 131 -12.54 36.93 31.16
C PHE A 131 -11.73 36.16 32.20
N GLY A 132 -10.84 36.73 33.02
CA GLY A 132 -10.54 38.09 33.49
C GLY A 132 -9.89 37.88 34.89
N THR A 133 -8.97 38.66 35.43
CA THR A 133 -8.84 40.13 35.47
C THR A 133 -7.36 40.50 35.80
N GLU A 134 -7.03 41.79 35.86
CA GLU A 134 -5.68 42.32 36.12
C GLU A 134 -5.15 42.07 37.55
N ILE A 135 -3.81 42.09 37.71
CA ILE A 135 -3.12 42.83 38.78
C ILE A 135 -1.89 43.53 38.14
N ALA A 136 -1.59 44.77 38.56
CA ALA A 136 -0.43 45.56 38.12
C ALA A 136 0.75 45.40 39.13
N LEU A 137 1.83 46.19 39.23
CA LEU A 137 2.37 47.39 38.57
C LEU A 137 3.85 47.47 39.02
N GLU A 138 4.82 47.82 38.16
CA GLU A 138 5.88 48.81 38.51
C GLU A 138 6.80 49.14 37.32
N LYS A 139 7.70 50.11 37.53
CA LYS A 139 8.50 50.81 36.50
C LYS A 139 9.98 50.48 36.62
N ASN A 140 10.74 50.63 35.52
CA ASN A 140 11.78 51.68 35.43
C ASN A 140 12.34 51.80 34.00
N VAL A 141 12.92 52.96 33.70
CA VAL A 141 13.47 53.40 32.39
C VAL A 141 14.83 54.05 32.68
N PRO A 142 15.87 53.79 31.88
CA PRO A 142 16.36 54.75 30.86
C PRO A 142 16.17 54.19 29.42
N ASP A 143 15.85 54.94 28.37
CA ASP A 143 16.49 56.15 27.80
C ASP A 143 17.98 55.94 27.47
N ASP A 144 18.46 56.20 26.25
CA ASP A 144 18.44 57.54 25.65
C ASP A 144 18.15 57.59 24.12
N THR A 145 17.88 58.81 23.68
CA THR A 145 17.58 59.40 22.35
C THR A 145 18.35 58.89 21.11
N LYS A 146 17.90 59.10 19.86
CA LYS A 146 17.13 60.24 19.28
C LYS A 146 16.25 59.87 18.05
N LEU A 147 15.18 60.64 17.83
CA LEU A 147 14.44 60.72 16.54
C LEU A 147 15.22 61.55 15.49
N VAL A 148 14.85 61.60 14.20
CA VAL A 148 13.82 62.49 13.60
C VAL A 148 13.76 62.29 12.07
N ASN A 149 12.69 62.58 11.31
CA ASN A 149 11.22 62.43 11.49
C ASN A 149 10.50 62.87 10.18
N PHE A 150 9.39 62.21 9.78
CA PHE A 150 8.44 62.65 8.72
C PHE A 150 9.02 62.85 7.28
N ALA A 151 8.23 63.04 6.20
CA ALA A 151 6.78 63.28 6.06
C ALA A 151 6.13 62.49 4.89
N GLN A 152 4.80 62.55 4.81
CA GLN A 152 3.99 62.10 3.66
C GLN A 152 3.85 63.23 2.62
N ASP A 153 3.58 62.89 1.36
CA ASP A 153 2.44 63.49 0.66
C ASP A 153 1.89 62.56 -0.46
N LYS A 154 0.83 63.00 -1.13
CA LYS A 154 -0.06 62.21 -2.00
C LYS A 154 0.21 62.43 -3.49
N GLY A 155 0.11 61.32 -4.23
CA GLY A 155 -0.65 61.17 -5.47
C GLY A 155 -0.47 62.13 -6.65
N GLU A 156 -0.31 61.54 -7.84
CA GLU A 156 -1.25 61.84 -8.94
C GLU A 156 -1.27 60.69 -9.96
N SER A 157 -2.17 60.78 -10.95
CA SER A 157 -2.34 59.76 -11.99
C SER A 157 -2.43 60.39 -13.37
N THR A 158 -1.82 59.77 -14.39
CA THR A 158 -2.45 59.54 -15.70
C THR A 158 -1.55 58.66 -16.58
N SER A 159 -2.03 58.33 -17.79
CA SER A 159 -1.49 57.30 -18.66
C SER A 159 -0.76 57.84 -19.88
N ALA A 160 -0.02 56.93 -20.53
CA ALA A 160 0.49 57.00 -21.90
C ALA A 160 1.58 58.03 -22.23
N PHE A 161 2.76 57.50 -22.62
CA PHE A 161 3.10 57.56 -24.04
C PHE A 161 3.76 56.25 -24.52
N ARG A 162 3.83 56.04 -25.83
CA ARG A 162 4.13 54.75 -26.47
C ARG A 162 4.97 54.96 -27.74
N LYS A 163 5.97 54.10 -27.99
CA LYS A 163 7.01 54.22 -29.05
C LYS A 163 8.03 55.33 -28.70
N ARG A 164 9.34 55.25 -29.00
CA ARG A 164 10.10 54.45 -29.99
C ARG A 164 11.46 54.01 -29.41
N LEU A 165 11.99 52.87 -29.85
CA LEU A 165 13.39 52.47 -29.70
C LEU A 165 13.84 51.80 -31.01
N PHE A 166 14.67 52.48 -31.81
CA PHE A 166 15.45 51.93 -32.94
C PHE A 166 16.38 53.02 -33.53
N LYS A 167 17.52 52.57 -34.10
CA LYS A 167 18.68 53.34 -34.58
C LYS A 167 19.56 53.94 -33.45
N ILE A 168 20.89 53.75 -33.36
CA ILE A 168 22.05 53.52 -34.27
C ILE A 168 22.94 54.77 -34.37
N SER A 169 24.12 54.66 -33.75
CA SER A 169 25.39 55.42 -33.91
C SER A 169 26.28 54.93 -32.75
N ASP A 170 27.49 54.38 -32.86
CA ASP A 170 28.66 54.67 -33.73
C ASP A 170 29.21 56.09 -33.57
N ASN A 171 30.27 56.28 -32.76
CA ASN A 171 31.66 56.50 -33.25
C ASN A 171 32.68 56.97 -32.18
N ILE A 172 33.98 56.63 -32.41
CA ILE A 172 35.21 57.44 -32.09
C ILE A 172 35.58 57.64 -30.59
N HIS A 173 36.84 57.73 -30.08
CA HIS A 173 38.26 57.65 -30.54
C HIS A 173 38.98 56.48 -29.77
N GLU A 174 40.09 55.84 -30.19
CA GLU A 174 41.53 56.26 -30.15
C GLU A 174 42.03 56.85 -28.82
N SER A 175 43.25 56.60 -28.31
CA SER A 175 44.36 55.66 -28.64
C SER A 175 45.15 55.33 -27.34
N VAL A 176 46.15 54.44 -27.29
CA VAL A 176 47.61 54.75 -27.44
C VAL A 176 48.45 53.44 -27.43
N TYR A 177 49.64 53.49 -28.03
CA TYR A 177 50.66 52.45 -28.23
C TYR A 177 51.22 51.69 -27.00
N SER A 178 51.60 50.43 -27.22
CA SER A 178 53.01 49.97 -27.12
C SER A 178 53.23 48.74 -28.03
N SER A 179 54.45 48.53 -28.52
CA SER A 179 54.82 47.46 -29.48
C SER A 179 55.62 46.32 -28.85
N ASP A 180 55.65 45.17 -29.54
CA ASP A 180 56.84 44.44 -30.05
C ASP A 180 56.42 42.99 -30.41
N SER A 181 56.47 42.57 -31.69
CA SER A 181 57.60 41.92 -32.40
C SER A 181 57.87 40.48 -31.90
N THR A 182 58.01 39.42 -32.71
CA THR A 182 58.61 39.27 -34.07
C THR A 182 57.89 38.24 -34.98
N ASN A 183 58.31 38.14 -36.25
CA ASN A 183 57.80 37.19 -37.27
C ASN A 183 58.76 36.00 -37.55
N LEU A 184 58.22 34.93 -38.17
CA LEU A 184 58.70 34.15 -39.35
C LEU A 184 57.80 32.88 -39.44
N ASP A 185 57.19 32.50 -40.58
CA ASP A 185 57.75 31.85 -41.79
C ASP A 185 58.45 30.49 -41.53
N SER A 186 58.44 29.46 -42.39
CA SER A 186 57.67 29.04 -43.58
C SER A 186 58.12 27.59 -43.95
N HIS A 187 57.76 26.82 -45.00
CA HIS A 187 56.86 26.94 -46.16
C HIS A 187 56.64 25.52 -46.79
N ILE A 188 55.60 25.31 -47.63
CA ILE A 188 55.49 24.23 -48.67
C ILE A 188 55.38 22.77 -48.12
N GLY A 189 54.75 21.77 -48.77
CA GLY A 189 54.13 21.69 -50.11
C GLY A 189 53.07 20.59 -50.24
N SER A 190 52.64 20.26 -51.46
CA SER A 190 51.46 19.43 -51.76
C SER A 190 51.77 18.07 -52.40
N VAL A 191 50.84 17.11 -52.29
CA VAL A 191 50.26 16.30 -53.41
C VAL A 191 49.06 15.50 -52.88
N LYS A 192 48.09 15.16 -53.76
CA LYS A 192 46.87 14.39 -53.43
C LYS A 192 46.94 12.94 -53.92
N ILE A 193 46.42 12.00 -53.12
CA ILE A 193 45.64 10.83 -53.59
C ILE A 193 44.41 10.70 -52.66
N VAL A 194 43.31 10.12 -53.15
CA VAL A 194 41.99 10.10 -52.48
C VAL A 194 41.54 8.66 -52.16
N GLN A 195 41.12 8.41 -50.92
CA GLN A 195 40.06 7.45 -50.61
C GLN A 195 39.41 7.77 -49.25
N MET A 196 38.27 7.14 -48.95
CA MET A 196 37.34 7.58 -47.89
C MET A 196 37.58 6.86 -46.57
N GLU A 197 37.72 7.61 -45.46
CA GLU A 197 37.53 7.10 -44.10
C GLU A 197 36.54 7.97 -43.32
N MET A 198 35.88 7.37 -42.33
CA MET A 198 34.89 8.03 -41.47
C MET A 198 35.58 8.94 -40.43
N ASN A 199 35.05 10.16 -40.24
CA ASN A 199 35.59 11.15 -39.31
C ASN A 199 35.62 10.66 -37.85
N LYS A 200 36.81 10.24 -37.38
CA LYS A 200 37.13 10.19 -35.94
C LYS A 200 37.38 11.60 -35.40
N GLY A 201 36.89 11.85 -34.19
CA GLY A 201 37.44 12.85 -33.26
C GLY A 201 37.58 14.30 -33.73
N LYS A 202 36.52 15.11 -33.62
CA LYS A 202 36.69 16.56 -33.38
C LYS A 202 36.85 16.81 -31.88
N SER A 203 37.96 17.44 -31.50
CA SER A 203 38.26 17.81 -30.11
C SER A 203 37.22 18.77 -29.54
N TRP A 204 36.72 18.47 -28.34
CA TRP A 204 35.79 19.32 -27.60
C TRP A 204 36.56 20.37 -26.80
N LYS A 205 36.63 21.62 -27.29
CA LYS A 205 37.05 22.76 -26.47
C LYS A 205 35.91 23.18 -25.55
N CYS A 206 35.95 22.72 -24.30
CA CYS A 206 35.00 23.13 -23.26
C CYS A 206 35.22 24.61 -22.90
N SER A 207 34.28 25.48 -23.27
CA SER A 207 34.35 26.92 -22.96
C SER A 207 33.81 27.24 -21.56
N ASN A 208 34.39 26.63 -20.53
CA ASN A 208 34.16 26.99 -19.12
C ASN A 208 35.49 27.36 -18.47
N ARG A 209 35.50 28.47 -17.70
CA ARG A 209 36.55 28.70 -16.69
C ARG A 209 36.27 27.82 -15.47
N VAL A 210 36.57 26.53 -15.60
CA VAL A 210 36.83 25.64 -14.46
C VAL A 210 38.29 25.87 -14.05
N THR A 211 38.56 25.94 -12.75
CA THR A 211 39.93 25.94 -12.22
C THR A 211 40.57 24.58 -12.43
N GLU A 212 41.80 24.55 -12.97
CA GLU A 212 42.42 23.31 -13.49
C GLU A 212 42.52 22.17 -12.46
N ASN A 213 42.53 22.49 -11.15
CA ASN A 213 42.60 21.54 -10.04
C ASN A 213 41.40 20.59 -9.89
N ASP A 214 40.22 20.88 -10.45
CA ASP A 214 39.02 20.05 -10.21
C ASP A 214 38.96 18.78 -11.08
N LEU A 215 39.64 18.78 -12.24
CA LEU A 215 39.54 17.69 -13.24
C LEU A 215 40.32 16.43 -12.85
N ASP A 216 41.42 16.57 -12.12
CA ASP A 216 42.23 15.44 -11.61
C ASP A 216 41.55 14.66 -10.47
N SER A 217 40.32 15.04 -10.07
CA SER A 217 39.57 14.40 -8.97
C SER A 217 38.55 13.34 -9.40
N LEU A 218 38.30 13.16 -10.70
CA LEU A 218 37.22 12.30 -11.20
C LEU A 218 37.71 10.88 -11.53
N LYS A 219 37.13 9.89 -10.86
CA LYS A 219 37.43 8.46 -11.04
C LYS A 219 36.93 7.97 -12.40
N ALA A 220 37.71 7.13 -13.07
CA ALA A 220 37.39 6.59 -14.38
C ALA A 220 36.73 5.20 -14.27
N VAL A 221 35.74 4.89 -15.13
CA VAL A 221 35.12 3.55 -15.17
C VAL A 221 36.13 2.46 -15.55
N THR A 222 37.29 2.82 -16.11
CA THR A 222 38.42 1.90 -16.32
C THR A 222 39.08 1.39 -15.04
N GLU A 223 38.93 2.07 -13.89
CA GLU A 223 39.42 1.58 -12.58
C GLU A 223 38.62 0.36 -12.08
N ILE A 224 37.34 0.24 -12.47
CA ILE A 224 36.52 -0.94 -12.19
C ILE A 224 37.11 -2.16 -12.92
N PRO A 225 37.20 -3.36 -12.29
CA PRO A 225 37.68 -4.56 -12.96
C PRO A 225 36.83 -4.92 -14.18
N ALA A 226 37.47 -5.40 -15.25
CA ALA A 226 36.86 -5.53 -16.59
C ALA A 226 35.50 -6.26 -16.61
N LYS A 227 35.33 -7.29 -15.77
CA LYS A 227 34.08 -8.08 -15.59
C LYS A 227 32.85 -7.23 -15.20
N PHE A 228 33.05 -6.10 -14.55
CA PHE A 228 31.98 -5.27 -13.97
C PHE A 228 31.76 -3.94 -14.70
N ARG A 229 32.62 -3.58 -15.67
CA ARG A 229 32.58 -2.26 -16.34
C ARG A 229 31.27 -2.00 -17.10
N HIS A 230 30.57 -3.03 -17.57
CA HIS A 230 29.30 -2.88 -18.31
C HIS A 230 28.14 -2.39 -17.42
N ILE A 231 28.23 -2.55 -16.09
CA ILE A 231 27.25 -1.98 -15.13
C ILE A 231 27.22 -0.44 -15.28
N PHE A 232 28.38 0.16 -15.51
CA PHE A 232 28.60 1.61 -15.58
C PHE A 232 28.73 2.13 -17.02
N LYS A 233 28.23 1.38 -18.02
CA LYS A 233 28.33 1.68 -19.46
C LYS A 233 27.78 3.05 -19.91
N GLU A 234 26.99 3.71 -19.07
CA GLU A 234 26.30 4.97 -19.36
C GLU A 234 27.23 6.20 -19.35
N PHE A 235 28.40 6.12 -18.69
CA PHE A 235 29.32 7.24 -18.52
C PHE A 235 30.79 6.78 -18.46
N PRO A 236 31.77 7.56 -18.98
CA PRO A 236 33.19 7.19 -18.91
C PRO A 236 33.86 7.51 -17.55
N TYR A 237 33.33 8.50 -16.82
CA TYR A 237 33.84 8.95 -15.52
C TYR A 237 32.71 9.05 -14.51
N PHE A 238 33.01 8.70 -13.27
CA PHE A 238 32.12 8.92 -12.13
C PHE A 238 31.99 10.42 -11.84
N ASN A 239 30.84 10.88 -11.35
CA ASN A 239 30.67 12.27 -10.94
C ASN A 239 31.48 12.56 -9.65
N TYR A 240 31.62 13.83 -9.25
CA TYR A 240 32.40 14.21 -8.05
C TYR A 240 31.98 13.46 -6.77
N ILE A 241 30.67 13.33 -6.52
CA ILE A 241 30.12 12.68 -5.32
C ILE A 241 30.42 11.17 -5.34
N GLN A 242 30.29 10.55 -6.51
CA GLN A 242 30.63 9.15 -6.73
C GLN A 242 32.14 8.90 -6.62
N SER A 243 32.97 9.79 -7.17
CA SER A 243 34.44 9.72 -7.14
C SER A 243 34.98 9.85 -5.72
N LYS A 244 34.46 10.78 -4.92
CA LYS A 244 34.87 10.95 -3.51
C LYS A 244 34.40 9.78 -2.61
N ALA A 245 33.32 9.10 -2.98
CA ALA A 245 32.83 7.91 -2.28
C ALA A 245 33.50 6.60 -2.79
N PHE A 246 34.22 6.64 -3.90
CA PHE A 246 34.66 5.47 -4.66
C PHE A 246 35.57 4.55 -3.84
N ASP A 247 36.62 5.10 -3.23
CA ASP A 247 37.63 4.30 -2.55
C ASP A 247 37.09 3.66 -1.25
N ASP A 248 36.23 4.37 -0.50
CA ASP A 248 35.55 3.82 0.67
C ASP A 248 34.56 2.69 0.31
N LEU A 249 33.86 2.81 -0.83
CA LEU A 249 32.88 1.82 -1.27
C LEU A 249 33.53 0.59 -1.93
N LEU A 250 34.57 0.77 -2.73
CA LEU A 250 35.19 -0.29 -3.54
C LEU A 250 36.41 -0.96 -2.89
N TYR A 251 37.14 -0.25 -2.03
CA TYR A 251 38.38 -0.75 -1.42
C TYR A 251 38.32 -0.91 0.11
N THR A 252 37.16 -0.65 0.73
CA THR A 252 36.91 -0.96 2.15
C THR A 252 35.54 -1.62 2.32
N ASP A 253 35.36 -2.38 3.40
CA ASP A 253 34.10 -3.04 3.77
C ASP A 253 33.43 -2.38 4.98
N ARG A 254 33.83 -1.15 5.30
CA ARG A 254 33.21 -0.37 6.38
C ARG A 254 31.76 -0.05 6.01
N ASN A 255 30.90 0.01 7.03
CA ASN A 255 29.57 0.58 6.89
C ASN A 255 29.71 2.05 6.44
N PHE A 256 28.84 2.48 5.53
CA PHE A 256 28.99 3.73 4.81
C PHE A 256 27.67 4.50 4.80
N VAL A 257 27.71 5.77 5.22
CA VAL A 257 26.55 6.65 5.31
C VAL A 257 26.82 7.92 4.52
N ILE A 258 25.99 8.21 3.52
CA ILE A 258 26.12 9.41 2.69
C ILE A 258 24.82 10.22 2.63
N CYS A 259 24.95 11.51 2.92
CA CYS A 259 23.91 12.50 2.66
C CYS A 259 24.32 13.33 1.43
N ALA A 260 23.53 13.22 0.35
CA ALA A 260 23.79 13.91 -0.91
C ALA A 260 22.48 14.44 -1.55
N PRO A 261 22.51 15.59 -2.24
CA PRO A 261 21.31 16.17 -2.86
C PRO A 261 20.60 15.21 -3.82
N THR A 262 19.28 15.19 -3.81
CA THR A 262 18.50 14.38 -4.77
C THR A 262 18.84 14.76 -6.21
N GLY A 263 19.08 13.77 -7.07
CA GLY A 263 19.62 13.96 -8.42
C GLY A 263 21.13 13.76 -8.56
N SER A 264 21.88 13.56 -7.46
CA SER A 264 23.35 13.39 -7.47
C SER A 264 23.89 12.03 -7.95
N GLY A 265 23.06 11.21 -8.62
CA GLY A 265 23.47 9.87 -9.08
C GLY A 265 23.67 8.84 -7.96
N LYS A 266 22.90 8.98 -6.86
CA LYS A 266 22.99 8.17 -5.63
C LYS A 266 23.00 6.65 -5.84
N THR A 267 22.27 6.13 -6.83
CA THR A 267 22.18 4.69 -7.13
C THR A 267 23.53 4.03 -7.42
N VAL A 268 24.45 4.75 -8.08
CA VAL A 268 25.78 4.22 -8.44
C VAL A 268 26.61 3.83 -7.21
N LEU A 269 26.33 4.43 -6.05
CA LEU A 269 27.00 4.11 -4.78
C LEU A 269 26.64 2.70 -4.29
N PHE A 270 25.39 2.28 -4.51
CA PHE A 270 24.95 0.91 -4.26
C PHE A 270 25.56 -0.06 -5.27
N GLU A 271 25.64 0.33 -6.55
CA GLU A 271 26.24 -0.48 -7.61
C GLU A 271 27.74 -0.72 -7.36
N LEU A 272 28.46 0.26 -6.82
CA LEU A 272 29.84 0.12 -6.33
C LEU A 272 29.94 -0.83 -5.13
N ALA A 273 29.06 -0.70 -4.13
CA ALA A 273 29.03 -1.58 -2.97
C ALA A 273 28.73 -3.05 -3.34
N ILE A 274 27.82 -3.27 -4.30
CA ILE A 274 27.57 -4.59 -4.88
C ILE A 274 28.82 -5.10 -5.59
N THR A 275 29.45 -4.25 -6.41
CA THR A 275 30.69 -4.61 -7.14
C THR A 275 31.80 -5.04 -6.18
N ARG A 276 31.96 -4.38 -5.02
CA ARG A 276 32.88 -4.80 -3.95
C ARG A 276 32.59 -6.22 -3.47
N LEU A 277 31.36 -6.51 -3.04
CA LEU A 277 31.00 -7.86 -2.57
C LEU A 277 31.29 -8.94 -3.64
N LEU A 278 31.02 -8.64 -4.91
CA LEU A 278 31.25 -9.53 -6.05
C LEU A 278 32.74 -9.68 -6.44
N MET A 279 33.62 -8.80 -5.95
CA MET A 279 35.07 -8.90 -6.09
C MET A 279 35.70 -9.80 -5.02
N GLU A 280 35.13 -9.84 -3.81
CA GLU A 280 35.63 -10.67 -2.71
C GLU A 280 35.11 -12.11 -2.77
N VAL A 281 33.83 -12.29 -3.11
CA VAL A 281 33.21 -13.62 -3.12
C VAL A 281 33.59 -14.38 -4.40
N PRO A 282 34.19 -15.58 -4.30
CA PRO A 282 34.58 -16.37 -5.46
C PRO A 282 33.36 -16.84 -6.28
N LEU A 283 33.60 -17.24 -7.52
CA LEU A 283 32.59 -17.88 -8.36
C LEU A 283 32.47 -19.39 -8.04
N PRO A 284 31.26 -19.99 -8.10
CA PRO A 284 29.97 -19.33 -8.32
C PRO A 284 29.48 -18.58 -7.07
N TRP A 285 28.68 -17.53 -7.26
CA TRP A 285 28.13 -16.69 -6.18
C TRP A 285 26.95 -17.34 -5.42
N SER A 286 27.07 -18.63 -5.10
CA SER A 286 26.16 -19.34 -4.21
C SER A 286 26.17 -18.73 -2.81
N ASN A 287 25.02 -18.82 -2.12
CA ASN A 287 24.87 -18.51 -0.68
C ASN A 287 25.18 -17.07 -0.25
N ILE A 288 25.14 -16.09 -1.18
CA ILE A 288 25.08 -14.66 -0.84
C ILE A 288 23.71 -14.07 -1.11
N LYS A 289 23.27 -13.16 -0.23
CA LYS A 289 22.08 -12.31 -0.41
C LYS A 289 22.46 -10.84 -0.23
N ILE A 290 21.92 -10.02 -1.12
CA ILE A 290 22.01 -8.56 -1.11
C ILE A 290 20.59 -8.03 -0.92
N VAL A 291 20.37 -7.19 0.08
CA VAL A 291 19.05 -6.59 0.35
C VAL A 291 19.09 -5.12 -0.04
N TYR A 292 18.25 -4.72 -1.00
CA TYR A 292 17.98 -3.33 -1.31
C TYR A 292 16.64 -2.90 -0.70
N MET A 293 16.72 -2.00 0.28
CA MET A 293 15.59 -1.44 0.99
C MET A 293 15.30 -0.03 0.47
N ALA A 294 14.13 0.14 -0.14
CA ALA A 294 13.62 1.43 -0.56
C ALA A 294 12.32 1.76 0.18
N PRO A 295 12.03 3.04 0.44
CA PRO A 295 10.84 3.42 1.20
C PRO A 295 9.54 3.20 0.43
N ILE A 296 9.54 2.93 -0.88
CA ILE A 296 8.32 2.84 -1.68
C ILE A 296 8.43 1.78 -2.76
N LYS A 297 7.33 1.01 -2.98
CA LYS A 297 7.24 -0.01 -4.03
C LYS A 297 7.67 0.51 -5.40
N ALA A 298 7.24 1.72 -5.78
CA ALA A 298 7.55 2.28 -7.09
C ALA A 298 9.06 2.50 -7.32
N LEU A 299 9.84 2.75 -6.26
CA LEU A 299 11.30 2.80 -6.34
C LEU A 299 11.91 1.39 -6.36
N CYS A 300 11.33 0.42 -5.62
CA CYS A 300 11.71 -0.99 -5.75
C CYS A 300 11.55 -1.49 -7.19
N SER A 301 10.38 -1.27 -7.81
CA SER A 301 10.10 -1.68 -9.19
C SER A 301 11.00 -0.94 -10.19
N GLN A 302 11.23 0.37 -10.03
CA GLN A 302 12.15 1.12 -10.88
C GLN A 302 13.58 0.54 -10.82
N ARG A 303 14.06 0.15 -9.63
CA ARG A 303 15.40 -0.44 -9.47
C ARG A 303 15.45 -1.89 -9.89
N PHE A 304 14.33 -2.63 -9.81
CA PHE A 304 14.23 -3.99 -10.33
C PHE A 304 14.47 -4.04 -11.83
N ASP A 305 13.83 -3.18 -12.62
CA ASP A 305 14.02 -3.14 -14.08
C ASP A 305 15.49 -2.77 -14.45
N ASP A 306 16.02 -1.72 -13.82
CA ASP A 306 17.40 -1.22 -13.97
C ASP A 306 18.47 -2.28 -13.63
N TRP A 307 18.38 -2.86 -12.43
CA TRP A 307 19.37 -3.84 -11.96
C TRP A 307 19.21 -5.22 -12.60
N LYS A 308 18.02 -5.57 -13.09
CA LYS A 308 17.84 -6.76 -13.93
C LYS A 308 18.58 -6.64 -15.26
N GLU A 309 18.64 -5.44 -15.87
CA GLU A 309 19.46 -5.21 -17.07
C GLU A 309 20.97 -5.19 -16.75
N LYS A 310 21.40 -4.55 -15.66
CA LYS A 310 22.82 -4.41 -15.30
C LYS A 310 23.47 -5.69 -14.76
N PHE A 311 22.80 -6.37 -13.82
CA PHE A 311 23.36 -7.50 -13.07
C PHE A 311 22.92 -8.87 -13.59
N GLY A 312 21.79 -8.96 -14.29
CA GLY A 312 21.31 -10.19 -14.94
C GLY A 312 22.34 -10.83 -15.89
N PRO A 313 23.01 -10.07 -16.79
CA PRO A 313 24.07 -10.60 -17.67
C PRO A 313 25.31 -11.15 -16.95
N ILE A 314 25.45 -10.91 -15.65
CA ILE A 314 26.55 -11.44 -14.82
C ILE A 314 26.12 -12.72 -14.04
N GLY A 315 24.87 -13.16 -14.20
CA GLY A 315 24.30 -14.33 -13.52
C GLY A 315 23.60 -14.02 -12.19
N LEU A 316 23.33 -12.75 -11.85
CA LEU A 316 22.65 -12.40 -10.60
C LEU A 316 21.14 -12.26 -10.80
N ASN A 317 20.38 -13.10 -10.11
CA ASN A 317 18.92 -13.05 -10.08
C ASN A 317 18.42 -11.91 -9.16
N CYS A 318 17.71 -10.93 -9.72
CA CYS A 318 16.97 -9.92 -8.97
C CYS A 318 15.53 -10.41 -8.68
N LYS A 319 14.95 -10.06 -7.52
CA LYS A 319 13.54 -10.32 -7.17
C LYS A 319 12.93 -9.13 -6.42
N GLU A 320 11.78 -8.62 -6.89
CA GLU A 320 10.96 -7.69 -6.11
C GLU A 320 10.14 -8.45 -5.06
N LEU A 321 10.21 -7.99 -3.81
CA LEU A 321 9.44 -8.49 -2.67
C LEU A 321 8.71 -7.31 -2.01
N THR A 322 7.45 -7.08 -2.38
CA THR A 322 6.65 -5.95 -1.85
C THR A 322 5.27 -6.40 -1.35
N GLY A 323 4.43 -5.44 -0.94
CA GLY A 323 3.14 -5.70 -0.29
C GLY A 323 2.10 -6.45 -1.13
N ASP A 324 2.27 -6.50 -2.46
CA ASP A 324 1.39 -7.24 -3.36
C ASP A 324 1.94 -8.63 -3.74
N THR A 325 3.21 -8.92 -3.40
CA THR A 325 3.85 -10.23 -3.61
C THR A 325 3.20 -11.28 -2.69
N VAL A 326 2.86 -12.45 -3.23
CA VAL A 326 2.15 -13.51 -2.51
C VAL A 326 3.09 -14.18 -1.49
N VAL A 327 2.56 -15.06 -0.63
CA VAL A 327 3.37 -15.79 0.36
C VAL A 327 4.21 -16.88 -0.31
N ASP A 328 3.72 -17.44 -1.41
CA ASP A 328 4.34 -18.57 -2.11
C ASP A 328 5.69 -18.22 -2.77
N ASP A 329 5.93 -16.92 -3.03
CA ASP A 329 7.22 -16.37 -3.49
C ASP A 329 8.42 -16.67 -2.56
N LEU A 330 8.22 -17.12 -1.31
CA LEU A 330 9.29 -17.46 -0.37
C LEU A 330 10.30 -18.47 -0.95
N PHE A 331 9.85 -19.41 -1.77
CA PHE A 331 10.73 -20.38 -2.46
C PHE A 331 11.60 -19.71 -3.54
N GLU A 332 11.06 -18.73 -4.27
CA GLU A 332 11.82 -17.97 -5.28
C GLU A 332 12.89 -17.07 -4.65
N ILE A 333 12.67 -16.56 -3.43
CA ILE A 333 13.68 -15.76 -2.70
C ILE A 333 14.95 -16.59 -2.43
N GLN A 334 14.84 -17.90 -2.24
CA GLN A 334 16.01 -18.78 -2.07
C GLN A 334 16.95 -18.73 -3.30
N HIS A 335 16.39 -18.50 -4.48
CA HIS A 335 17.09 -18.46 -5.77
C HIS A 335 17.47 -17.03 -6.22
N ALA A 336 16.96 -16.00 -5.53
CA ALA A 336 17.30 -14.59 -5.75
C ALA A 336 18.64 -14.22 -5.07
N HIS A 337 19.50 -13.47 -5.75
CA HIS A 337 20.74 -12.93 -5.21
C HIS A 337 20.54 -11.51 -4.68
N ILE A 338 19.76 -10.69 -5.39
CA ILE A 338 19.40 -9.32 -5.01
C ILE A 338 17.90 -9.27 -4.72
N ILE A 339 17.54 -8.92 -3.48
CA ILE A 339 16.16 -8.85 -2.98
C ILE A 339 15.78 -7.38 -2.79
N MET A 340 14.69 -6.94 -3.43
CA MET A 340 14.30 -5.52 -3.49
C MET A 340 12.97 -5.32 -2.76
N THR A 341 12.99 -4.58 -1.64
CA THR A 341 11.94 -4.65 -0.61
C THR A 341 11.64 -3.31 0.05
N THR A 342 10.48 -3.19 0.71
CA THR A 342 10.19 -2.08 1.63
C THR A 342 10.42 -2.50 3.08
N PRO A 343 10.62 -1.55 4.02
CA PRO A 343 10.81 -1.87 5.44
C PRO A 343 9.73 -2.80 5.99
N GLU A 344 8.45 -2.57 5.67
CA GLU A 344 7.32 -3.34 6.19
C GLU A 344 7.27 -4.76 5.64
N LYS A 345 7.64 -4.97 4.36
CA LYS A 345 7.66 -6.32 3.78
C LYS A 345 8.87 -7.12 4.26
N TRP A 346 10.02 -6.47 4.48
CA TRP A 346 11.19 -7.13 5.08
C TRP A 346 11.00 -7.43 6.57
N ASP A 347 10.42 -6.52 7.35
CA ASP A 347 9.98 -6.82 8.72
C ASP A 347 8.99 -8.01 8.69
N SER A 348 8.06 -8.05 7.73
CA SER A 348 7.05 -9.12 7.65
C SER A 348 7.62 -10.49 7.27
N MET A 349 8.69 -10.51 6.48
CA MET A 349 9.46 -11.72 6.17
C MET A 349 10.33 -12.14 7.36
N THR A 350 11.09 -11.20 7.94
CA THR A 350 12.00 -11.49 9.05
C THR A 350 11.30 -11.79 10.38
N ARG A 351 10.02 -11.44 10.59
CA ARG A 351 9.23 -11.96 11.72
C ARG A 351 8.96 -13.47 11.70
N LYS A 352 9.51 -14.20 10.72
CA LYS A 352 9.64 -15.66 10.65
C LYS A 352 11.07 -16.11 10.30
N TRP A 353 12.09 -15.36 10.72
CA TRP A 353 13.47 -15.61 10.28
C TRP A 353 14.07 -16.91 10.81
N ARG A 354 13.67 -17.41 11.98
CA ARG A 354 14.19 -18.69 12.51
C ARG A 354 13.79 -19.90 11.66
N ASP A 355 12.69 -19.79 10.91
CA ASP A 355 12.25 -20.77 9.93
C ASP A 355 12.97 -20.60 8.56
N ASN A 356 13.85 -19.59 8.42
CA ASN A 356 14.41 -19.12 7.15
C ASN A 356 15.89 -18.68 7.28
N SER A 357 16.82 -19.61 7.03
CA SER A 357 18.29 -19.37 7.00
C SER A 357 18.73 -18.23 6.06
N LEU A 358 17.88 -17.78 5.14
CA LEU A 358 18.09 -16.66 4.22
C LEU A 358 18.60 -15.37 4.90
N VAL A 359 18.23 -15.11 6.14
CA VAL A 359 18.66 -13.90 6.87
C VAL A 359 20.14 -13.95 7.24
N GLN A 360 20.68 -15.14 7.54
CA GLN A 360 22.10 -15.35 7.83
C GLN A 360 22.98 -15.28 6.57
N LEU A 361 22.38 -15.44 5.38
CA LEU A 361 23.07 -15.33 4.08
C LEU A 361 23.20 -13.88 3.58
N VAL A 362 22.64 -12.90 4.29
CA VAL A 362 22.75 -11.48 3.92
C VAL A 362 24.16 -10.97 4.22
N ARG A 363 24.89 -10.55 3.19
CA ARG A 363 26.23 -9.95 3.33
C ARG A 363 26.25 -8.44 3.15
N LEU A 364 25.24 -7.88 2.47
CA LEU A 364 25.17 -6.48 2.10
C LEU A 364 23.73 -5.95 2.21
N PHE A 365 23.55 -4.90 3.01
CA PHE A 365 22.26 -4.27 3.29
C PHE A 365 22.30 -2.80 2.85
N LEU A 366 21.51 -2.49 1.82
CA LEU A 366 21.51 -1.22 1.11
C LEU A 366 20.23 -0.45 1.47
N ILE A 367 20.37 0.74 2.06
CA ILE A 367 19.23 1.54 2.54
C ILE A 367 19.15 2.83 1.73
N ASP A 368 18.09 2.99 0.94
CA ASP A 368 17.81 4.20 0.17
C ASP A 368 16.85 5.13 0.92
N GLU A 369 17.05 6.43 0.75
CA GLU A 369 16.30 7.52 1.39
C GLU A 369 16.08 7.34 2.90
N VAL A 370 17.18 7.12 3.64
CA VAL A 370 17.20 6.92 5.11
C VAL A 370 16.47 8.03 5.89
N HIS A 371 16.29 9.23 5.31
CA HIS A 371 15.48 10.31 5.91
C HIS A 371 14.02 9.94 6.18
N VAL A 372 13.51 8.85 5.60
CA VAL A 372 12.19 8.28 5.90
C VAL A 372 12.06 7.79 7.36
N ILE A 373 13.15 7.73 8.14
CA ILE A 373 13.09 7.60 9.61
C ILE A 373 12.28 8.73 10.28
N LYS A 374 12.21 9.92 9.67
CA LYS A 374 11.37 11.04 10.14
C LYS A 374 9.86 10.82 9.95
N ASP A 375 9.43 9.81 9.18
CA ASP A 375 8.01 9.44 9.05
C ASP A 375 7.52 8.75 10.34
N GLU A 376 6.50 9.33 10.97
CA GLU A 376 6.02 8.87 12.29
C GLU A 376 5.55 7.41 12.32
N ASN A 377 4.98 6.91 11.21
CA ASN A 377 4.42 5.57 11.12
C ASN A 377 5.40 4.55 10.53
N ARG A 378 6.29 5.00 9.64
CA ARG A 378 7.13 4.12 8.80
C ARG A 378 8.60 4.08 9.25
N GLY A 379 9.09 5.18 9.81
CA GLY A 379 10.42 5.27 10.42
C GLY A 379 10.68 4.21 11.48
N PRO A 380 9.76 3.95 12.43
CA PRO A 380 9.92 2.89 13.44
C PRO A 380 10.21 1.51 12.86
N THR A 381 9.58 1.17 11.73
CA THR A 381 9.78 -0.14 11.07
C THR A 381 11.16 -0.24 10.42
N LEU A 382 11.63 0.82 9.76
CA LEU A 382 12.98 0.88 9.20
C LEU A 382 14.06 0.81 10.31
N GLU A 383 13.85 1.55 11.39
CA GLU A 383 14.75 1.58 12.56
C GLU A 383 14.85 0.21 13.24
N VAL A 384 13.72 -0.45 13.50
CA VAL A 384 13.69 -1.78 14.13
C VAL A 384 14.26 -2.86 13.22
N VAL A 385 13.95 -2.83 11.92
CA VAL A 385 14.54 -3.77 10.95
C VAL A 385 16.06 -3.71 10.97
N VAL A 386 16.64 -2.52 10.81
CA VAL A 386 18.09 -2.36 10.72
C VAL A 386 18.76 -2.74 12.03
N SER A 387 18.19 -2.34 13.17
CA SER A 387 18.68 -2.72 14.50
C SER A 387 18.65 -4.25 14.68
N ARG A 388 17.55 -4.93 14.28
CA ARG A 388 17.44 -6.40 14.27
C ARG A 388 18.50 -7.06 13.39
N MET A 389 18.78 -6.55 12.19
CA MET A 389 19.82 -7.13 11.33
C MET A 389 21.20 -7.12 12.03
N LYS A 390 21.52 -6.04 12.77
CA LYS A 390 22.74 -5.98 13.59
C LYS A 390 22.70 -6.99 14.76
N THR A 391 21.58 -7.09 15.48
CA THR A 391 21.44 -8.04 16.60
C THR A 391 21.52 -9.51 16.15
N VAL A 392 20.88 -9.88 15.04
CA VAL A 392 20.91 -11.25 14.49
C VAL A 392 22.33 -11.64 14.07
N GLN A 393 23.10 -10.71 13.50
CA GLN A 393 24.52 -10.92 13.23
C GLN A 393 25.31 -11.15 14.53
N PHE A 394 25.16 -10.29 15.55
CA PHE A 394 25.86 -10.43 16.82
C PHE A 394 25.57 -11.78 17.51
N LEU A 395 24.32 -12.21 17.52
CA LEU A 395 23.91 -13.53 18.06
C LEU A 395 24.39 -14.71 17.20
N SER A 396 24.61 -14.52 15.89
CA SER A 396 25.19 -15.57 15.04
C SER A 396 26.68 -15.79 15.32
N HIS A 397 27.40 -14.76 15.78
CA HIS A 397 28.82 -14.84 16.15
C HIS A 397 29.11 -15.61 17.46
N SER A 398 28.10 -15.90 18.28
CA SER A 398 28.28 -16.58 19.58
C SER A 398 27.87 -18.06 19.58
N VAL A 399 27.17 -18.54 18.55
CA VAL A 399 26.65 -19.93 18.48
C VAL A 399 27.58 -20.86 17.72
N GLU A 400 28.26 -20.38 16.69
CA GLU A 400 29.21 -21.17 15.91
C GLU A 400 30.66 -20.74 16.21
N ASN A 401 31.51 -21.68 16.66
CA ASN A 401 32.94 -21.47 16.87
C ASN A 401 33.74 -21.44 15.53
N THR A 402 33.13 -20.91 14.46
CA THR A 402 33.69 -20.81 13.11
C THR A 402 34.32 -19.43 12.91
N SER A 403 35.64 -19.35 13.02
CA SER A 403 36.44 -18.11 13.10
C SER A 403 36.54 -17.29 11.79
N SER A 404 35.53 -17.31 10.93
CA SER A 404 35.54 -16.69 9.60
C SER A 404 34.17 -16.17 9.08
N ILE A 405 33.19 -15.94 9.96
CA ILE A 405 31.90 -15.33 9.55
C ILE A 405 32.11 -13.84 9.22
N ILE A 406 32.15 -13.52 7.92
CA ILE A 406 32.26 -12.14 7.41
C ILE A 406 31.06 -11.28 7.86
N PRO A 407 31.26 -10.08 8.47
CA PRO A 407 30.17 -9.23 8.94
C PRO A 407 29.28 -8.70 7.79
N MET A 408 28.04 -8.31 8.11
CA MET A 408 27.11 -7.70 7.16
C MET A 408 27.47 -6.22 6.98
N ARG A 409 27.67 -5.80 5.73
CA ARG A 409 27.97 -4.42 5.41
C ARG A 409 26.68 -3.61 5.21
N PHE A 410 26.55 -2.49 5.91
CA PHE A 410 25.47 -1.51 5.71
C PHE A 410 25.93 -0.34 4.82
N VAL A 411 25.18 -0.05 3.76
CA VAL A 411 25.38 1.15 2.93
C VAL A 411 24.08 1.96 2.90
N ALA A 412 24.12 3.11 3.54
CA ALA A 412 22.98 3.96 3.82
C ALA A 412 23.11 5.29 3.05
N VAL A 413 22.08 5.61 2.26
CA VAL A 413 22.09 6.75 1.33
C VAL A 413 20.85 7.60 1.56
N SER A 414 21.01 8.92 1.54
CA SER A 414 19.90 9.84 1.78
C SER A 414 20.08 11.18 1.05
N ALA A 415 18.99 11.96 1.03
CA ALA A 415 19.02 13.41 0.87
C ALA A 415 19.88 14.10 1.96
N THR A 416 20.03 15.42 1.87
CA THR A 416 20.82 16.23 2.81
C THR A 416 20.16 16.32 4.19
N ILE A 417 20.74 15.63 5.20
CA ILE A 417 20.31 15.61 6.61
C ILE A 417 21.33 16.39 7.48
N PRO A 418 20.91 17.20 8.48
CA PRO A 418 21.85 17.87 9.40
C PRO A 418 22.69 16.90 10.25
N ASN A 419 22.05 15.89 10.85
CA ASN A 419 22.64 14.96 11.80
C ASN A 419 22.99 13.59 11.19
N THR A 420 23.71 13.58 10.06
CA THR A 420 24.21 12.34 9.42
C THR A 420 25.11 11.52 10.35
N GLU A 421 25.83 12.17 11.27
CA GLU A 421 26.68 11.54 12.27
C GLU A 421 25.89 10.61 13.19
N ASP A 422 24.65 10.95 13.56
CA ASP A 422 23.79 10.09 14.39
C ASP A 422 23.43 8.79 13.65
N ILE A 423 23.24 8.88 12.33
CA ILE A 423 22.96 7.72 11.46
C ILE A 423 24.23 6.87 11.29
N ALA A 424 25.41 7.49 11.20
CA ALA A 424 26.69 6.77 11.16
C ALA A 424 27.00 6.10 12.51
N GLU A 425 26.74 6.76 13.64
CA GLU A 425 26.86 6.20 14.98
C GLU A 425 25.92 4.99 15.17
N TRP A 426 24.65 5.13 14.77
CA TRP A 426 23.68 4.04 14.77
C TRP A 426 24.10 2.84 13.89
N LEU A 427 24.72 3.11 12.74
CA LEU A 427 25.22 2.08 11.81
C LEU A 427 26.68 1.66 12.09
N SER A 428 27.27 2.03 13.23
CA SER A 428 28.62 1.60 13.63
C SER A 428 28.58 0.25 14.37
N ASP A 429 29.60 -0.58 14.17
CA ASP A 429 29.65 -1.96 14.69
C ASP A 429 30.53 -2.09 15.94
N GLY A 430 30.50 -1.07 16.81
CA GLY A 430 31.31 -0.99 18.03
C GLY A 430 32.79 -0.72 17.74
N GLU A 431 33.52 -1.72 17.25
CA GLU A 431 34.96 -1.62 16.93
C GLU A 431 35.26 -0.70 15.74
N ARG A 432 34.31 -0.57 14.81
CA ARG A 432 34.48 0.16 13.54
C ARG A 432 33.37 1.18 13.38
N SER A 433 33.74 2.47 13.45
CA SER A 433 32.86 3.57 13.10
C SER A 433 32.48 3.52 11.62
N ALA A 434 31.20 3.73 11.32
CA ALA A 434 30.74 3.89 9.94
C ALA A 434 31.30 5.17 9.32
N VAL A 435 31.63 5.11 8.02
CA VAL A 435 32.11 6.28 7.27
C VAL A 435 30.96 7.24 7.04
N CYS A 436 31.08 8.47 7.54
CA CYS A 436 30.09 9.53 7.32
C CYS A 436 30.57 10.49 6.22
N LEU A 437 29.82 10.58 5.11
CA LEU A 437 30.12 11.48 4.00
C LEU A 437 28.98 12.48 3.79
N LYS A 438 29.23 13.75 4.14
CA LYS A 438 28.31 14.86 3.89
C LYS A 438 28.65 15.59 2.59
N MET A 439 27.65 15.79 1.75
CA MET A 439 27.70 16.61 0.54
C MET A 439 26.60 17.68 0.60
N ASP A 440 26.96 18.95 0.41
CA ASP A 440 25.98 20.04 0.34
C ASP A 440 25.41 20.21 -1.08
N GLU A 441 24.44 21.12 -1.25
CA GLU A 441 23.79 21.40 -2.54
C GLU A 441 24.77 21.94 -3.62
N ARG A 442 25.97 22.42 -3.26
CA ARG A 442 26.95 22.95 -4.24
C ARG A 442 27.51 21.84 -5.12
N HIS A 443 27.58 20.61 -4.60
CA HIS A 443 28.12 19.43 -5.27
C HIS A 443 27.09 18.70 -6.16
N ARG A 444 25.84 19.20 -6.21
CA ARG A 444 24.79 18.67 -7.10
C ARG A 444 25.17 18.88 -8.57
N PRO A 445 25.13 17.85 -9.44
CA PRO A 445 25.56 17.96 -10.84
C PRO A 445 24.84 19.03 -11.68
N VAL A 446 23.59 19.36 -11.33
CA VAL A 446 22.83 20.48 -11.91
C VAL A 446 22.48 21.44 -10.78
N LYS A 447 22.97 22.68 -10.83
CA LYS A 447 22.83 23.63 -9.72
C LYS A 447 21.37 24.07 -9.56
N LEU A 448 20.75 23.74 -8.42
CA LEU A 448 19.34 24.01 -8.17
C LEU A 448 19.10 25.35 -7.47
N ARG A 449 18.35 26.23 -8.13
CA ARG A 449 17.75 27.42 -7.52
C ARG A 449 16.42 27.05 -6.85
N LYS A 450 16.39 27.06 -5.52
CA LYS A 450 15.16 26.87 -4.72
C LYS A 450 14.46 28.24 -4.51
N VAL A 451 13.15 28.33 -4.72
CA VAL A 451 12.36 29.58 -4.58
C VAL A 451 11.03 29.29 -3.88
N VAL A 452 10.65 30.11 -2.90
CA VAL A 452 9.33 30.03 -2.23
C VAL A 452 8.54 31.31 -2.49
N LEU A 453 7.38 31.17 -3.12
CA LEU A 453 6.46 32.26 -3.43
C LEU A 453 5.23 32.17 -2.51
N GLY A 454 5.13 33.13 -1.58
CA GLY A 454 3.99 33.29 -0.70
C GLY A 454 2.88 34.11 -1.35
N PHE A 455 1.71 33.52 -1.54
CA PHE A 455 0.52 34.17 -2.10
C PHE A 455 -0.48 34.56 -0.99
N PRO A 456 -1.18 35.71 -1.11
CA PRO A 456 -2.19 36.10 -0.13
C PRO A 456 -3.36 35.11 -0.15
N CYS A 457 -3.78 34.70 1.05
CA CYS A 457 -4.95 33.86 1.29
C CYS A 457 -5.76 34.51 2.40
N SER A 458 -7.06 34.73 2.21
CA SER A 458 -7.92 35.28 3.27
C SER A 458 -8.20 34.21 4.33
N ASN A 459 -8.33 34.58 5.59
CA ASN A 459 -8.58 33.61 6.68
C ASN A 459 -9.87 32.77 6.48
N ASN A 460 -10.85 33.31 5.74
CA ASN A 460 -12.11 32.63 5.41
C ASN A 460 -12.06 31.89 4.05
N GLN A 461 -10.89 31.73 3.43
CA GLN A 461 -10.71 31.07 2.13
C GLN A 461 -10.37 29.59 2.32
N THR A 462 -11.18 28.71 1.75
CA THR A 462 -10.92 27.26 1.77
C THR A 462 -9.71 26.91 0.89
N GLU A 463 -9.00 25.84 1.25
CA GLU A 463 -7.82 25.33 0.52
C GLU A 463 -8.10 25.14 -0.97
N PHE A 464 -9.26 24.57 -1.32
CA PHE A 464 -9.71 24.41 -2.69
C PHE A 464 -9.84 25.75 -3.45
N LYS A 465 -10.33 26.81 -2.79
CA LYS A 465 -10.43 28.14 -3.39
C LYS A 465 -9.05 28.81 -3.50
N PHE A 466 -8.12 28.52 -2.59
CA PHE A 466 -6.72 28.98 -2.70
C PHE A 466 -6.01 28.31 -3.88
N ASP A 467 -6.05 26.97 -3.96
CA ASP A 467 -5.50 26.19 -5.09
C ASP A 467 -6.08 26.64 -6.45
N LEU A 468 -7.37 26.94 -6.51
CA LEU A 468 -8.00 27.46 -7.73
C LEU A 468 -7.47 28.86 -8.12
N THR A 469 -7.21 29.75 -7.16
CA THR A 469 -6.59 31.06 -7.41
C THR A 469 -5.17 30.93 -7.97
N LEU A 470 -4.39 29.93 -7.53
CA LEU A 470 -3.03 29.72 -8.00
C LEU A 470 -2.96 29.37 -9.51
N ASN A 471 -3.99 28.78 -10.12
CA ASN A 471 -4.00 28.45 -11.56
C ASN A 471 -3.61 29.67 -12.42
N TYR A 472 -4.24 30.82 -12.16
CA TYR A 472 -4.03 32.08 -12.89
C TYR A 472 -2.69 32.78 -12.56
N LYS A 473 -1.82 32.14 -11.75
CA LYS A 473 -0.46 32.60 -11.43
C LYS A 473 0.62 31.69 -12.01
N ILE A 474 0.27 30.46 -12.44
CA ILE A 474 1.21 29.51 -13.02
C ILE A 474 1.82 30.07 -14.31
N ALA A 475 1.04 30.72 -15.18
CA ALA A 475 1.55 31.31 -16.41
C ALA A 475 2.72 32.29 -16.17
N SER A 476 2.58 33.21 -15.20
CA SER A 476 3.66 34.13 -14.81
C SER A 476 4.86 33.42 -14.19
N VAL A 477 4.66 32.39 -13.36
CA VAL A 477 5.76 31.61 -12.78
C VAL A 477 6.57 30.89 -13.86
N ILE A 478 5.90 30.25 -14.82
CA ILE A 478 6.57 29.58 -15.94
C ILE A 478 7.33 30.61 -16.80
N GLN A 479 6.72 31.76 -17.12
CA GLN A 479 7.39 32.82 -17.87
C GLN A 479 8.62 33.41 -17.16
N THR A 480 8.67 33.41 -15.81
CA THR A 480 9.80 33.95 -15.03
C THR A 480 10.94 32.95 -14.79
N TYR A 481 10.67 31.63 -14.79
CA TYR A 481 11.63 30.63 -14.30
C TYR A 481 11.87 29.42 -15.22
N SER A 482 11.24 29.34 -16.41
CA SER A 482 11.40 28.18 -17.31
C SER A 482 12.51 28.30 -18.34
N ASP A 483 12.97 29.51 -18.68
CA ASP A 483 13.88 29.78 -19.80
C ASP A 483 13.46 29.10 -21.13
N GLN A 484 12.14 28.95 -21.35
CA GLN A 484 11.53 28.20 -22.47
C GLN A 484 11.88 26.69 -22.51
N LYS A 485 12.32 26.10 -21.40
CA LYS A 485 12.67 24.68 -21.25
C LYS A 485 11.52 23.86 -20.60
N PRO A 486 11.56 22.51 -20.71
CA PRO A 486 10.53 21.64 -20.16
C PRO A 486 10.25 21.87 -18.68
N THR A 487 8.96 21.98 -18.36
CA THR A 487 8.43 22.35 -17.05
C THR A 487 7.48 21.29 -16.50
N LEU A 488 7.66 20.89 -15.25
CA LEU A 488 6.81 19.92 -14.52
C LEU A 488 6.06 20.61 -13.38
N VAL A 489 4.73 20.52 -13.36
CA VAL A 489 3.88 21.23 -12.39
C VAL A 489 3.06 20.26 -11.54
N PHE A 490 3.45 20.07 -10.28
CA PHE A 490 2.74 19.24 -9.32
C PHE A 490 1.52 19.97 -8.74
N CYS A 491 0.37 19.30 -8.69
CA CYS A 491 -0.90 19.85 -8.19
C CYS A 491 -1.60 18.91 -7.20
N ALA A 492 -2.35 19.51 -6.28
CA ALA A 492 -3.03 18.84 -5.15
C ALA A 492 -4.08 17.76 -5.51
N THR A 493 -4.74 17.83 -6.69
CA THR A 493 -5.84 16.91 -7.05
C THR A 493 -5.87 16.58 -8.53
N ARG A 494 -6.35 15.38 -8.90
CA ARG A 494 -6.51 14.94 -10.31
C ARG A 494 -7.33 15.91 -11.16
N LYS A 495 -8.43 16.46 -10.62
CA LYS A 495 -9.24 17.49 -11.30
C LYS A 495 -8.49 18.83 -11.40
N GLY A 496 -7.73 19.20 -10.37
CA GLY A 496 -6.88 20.39 -10.36
C GLY A 496 -5.80 20.35 -11.43
N VAL A 497 -5.17 19.19 -11.67
CA VAL A 497 -4.22 18.98 -12.78
C VAL A 497 -4.89 19.31 -14.14
N GLN A 498 -6.05 18.72 -14.42
CA GLN A 498 -6.80 18.97 -15.67
C GLN A 498 -7.25 20.43 -15.81
N GLN A 499 -7.71 21.05 -14.72
CA GLN A 499 -8.13 22.45 -14.69
C GLN A 499 -6.95 23.41 -14.90
N ALA A 500 -5.79 23.16 -14.28
CA ALA A 500 -4.61 24.00 -14.42
C ALA A 500 -4.06 23.97 -15.86
N ALA A 501 -4.00 22.78 -16.48
CA ALA A 501 -3.69 22.64 -17.91
C ALA A 501 -4.67 23.40 -18.80
N SER A 502 -5.97 23.29 -18.52
CA SER A 502 -7.05 23.95 -19.28
C SER A 502 -7.06 25.49 -19.16
N VAL A 503 -6.46 26.03 -18.09
CA VAL A 503 -6.23 27.48 -17.91
C VAL A 503 -4.95 27.92 -18.62
N LEU A 504 -3.84 27.19 -18.44
CA LEU A 504 -2.55 27.56 -19.05
C LEU A 504 -2.60 27.62 -20.59
N VAL A 505 -3.36 26.73 -21.25
CA VAL A 505 -3.56 26.75 -22.71
C VAL A 505 -4.24 28.02 -23.23
N LYS A 506 -4.96 28.76 -22.36
CA LYS A 506 -5.58 30.05 -22.70
C LYS A 506 -4.67 31.22 -22.39
N ASP A 507 -3.96 31.15 -21.27
CA ASP A 507 -3.18 32.25 -20.71
C ASP A 507 -1.74 32.32 -21.28
N ALA A 508 -1.23 31.23 -21.86
CA ALA A 508 0.13 31.13 -22.40
C ALA A 508 0.16 30.47 -23.78
N LYS A 509 1.14 30.88 -24.60
CA LYS A 509 1.50 30.23 -25.87
C LYS A 509 2.99 29.89 -25.85
N PHE A 510 3.32 28.63 -26.11
CA PHE A 510 4.70 28.16 -26.14
C PHE A 510 5.28 28.27 -27.55
N ILE A 511 6.58 28.55 -27.63
CA ILE A 511 7.31 28.51 -28.90
C ILE A 511 7.64 27.05 -29.19
N MET A 512 7.25 26.57 -30.36
CA MET A 512 7.43 25.17 -30.77
C MET A 512 7.81 25.11 -32.25
N THR A 513 8.65 24.16 -32.65
CA THR A 513 8.99 23.98 -34.07
C THR A 513 7.83 23.32 -34.84
N VAL A 514 7.85 23.40 -36.16
CA VAL A 514 6.80 22.79 -37.01
C VAL A 514 6.82 21.26 -36.84
N GLU A 515 8.01 20.67 -36.76
CA GLU A 515 8.24 19.24 -36.61
C GLU A 515 7.82 18.77 -35.21
N GLN A 516 8.14 19.53 -34.16
CA GLN A 516 7.69 19.29 -32.79
C GLN A 516 6.16 19.31 -32.70
N LYS A 517 5.52 20.30 -33.33
CA LYS A 517 4.06 20.39 -33.40
C LYS A 517 3.43 19.22 -34.18
N GLN A 518 4.05 18.79 -35.28
CA GLN A 518 3.62 17.60 -36.03
C GLN A 518 3.79 16.31 -35.20
N ARG A 519 4.87 16.16 -34.41
CA ARG A 519 5.05 15.02 -33.50
C ARG A 519 3.99 15.00 -32.40
N LEU A 520 3.73 16.12 -31.73
CA LEU A 520 2.64 16.20 -30.76
C LEU A 520 1.25 15.98 -31.39
N GLN A 521 1.02 16.44 -32.63
CA GLN A 521 -0.20 16.10 -33.36
C GLN A 521 -0.32 14.60 -33.62
N LYS A 522 0.75 13.89 -34.00
CA LYS A 522 0.73 12.42 -34.14
C LYS A 522 0.40 11.73 -32.81
N CYS A 523 1.03 12.15 -31.71
CA CYS A 523 0.70 11.66 -30.36
C CYS A 523 -0.77 11.95 -29.97
N ALA A 524 -1.30 13.12 -30.35
CA ALA A 524 -2.68 13.51 -30.07
C ALA A 524 -3.71 12.58 -30.76
N HIS A 525 -3.38 11.95 -31.89
CA HIS A 525 -4.25 10.96 -32.55
C HIS A 525 -4.27 9.59 -31.85
N SER A 526 -3.24 9.24 -31.07
CA SER A 526 -3.22 7.96 -30.32
C SER A 526 -3.87 8.05 -28.94
N ILE A 527 -4.20 9.26 -28.46
CA ILE A 527 -4.75 9.51 -27.12
C ILE A 527 -6.27 9.35 -27.09
N ARG A 528 -6.75 8.65 -26.04
CA ARG A 528 -8.16 8.34 -25.81
C ARG A 528 -8.90 9.44 -25.07
N ASP A 529 -8.29 10.07 -24.06
CA ASP A 529 -8.90 11.20 -23.37
C ASP A 529 -8.99 12.43 -24.29
N ALA A 530 -10.22 12.78 -24.68
CA ALA A 530 -10.50 13.91 -25.55
C ALA A 530 -9.93 15.24 -25.02
N LYS A 531 -9.98 15.49 -23.71
CA LYS A 531 -9.47 16.75 -23.13
C LYS A 531 -7.94 16.80 -23.16
N LEU A 532 -7.28 15.67 -22.98
CA LEU A 532 -5.82 15.56 -23.04
C LEU A 532 -5.31 15.80 -24.47
N ARG A 533 -6.01 15.22 -25.46
CA ARG A 533 -5.76 15.48 -26.88
C ARG A 533 -5.89 16.97 -27.20
N ASP A 534 -6.96 17.61 -26.72
CA ASP A 534 -7.25 19.01 -26.99
C ASP A 534 -6.19 19.97 -26.36
N THR A 535 -5.62 19.65 -25.19
CA THR A 535 -4.51 20.45 -24.62
C THR A 535 -3.15 20.15 -25.27
N LEU A 536 -2.87 18.88 -25.62
CA LEU A 536 -1.56 18.43 -26.09
C LEU A 536 -1.10 19.17 -27.35
N ILE A 537 -2.03 19.53 -28.25
CA ILE A 537 -1.75 20.26 -29.50
C ILE A 537 -1.14 21.66 -29.25
N TYR A 538 -1.27 22.19 -28.02
CA TYR A 538 -0.70 23.47 -27.58
C TYR A 538 0.58 23.33 -26.73
N GLY A 539 1.15 22.12 -26.62
CA GLY A 539 2.35 21.87 -25.82
C GLY A 539 2.10 21.75 -24.31
N VAL A 540 0.86 21.48 -23.90
CA VAL A 540 0.46 21.31 -22.50
C VAL A 540 -0.27 19.99 -22.32
N ALA A 541 0.19 19.15 -21.38
CA ALA A 541 -0.46 17.88 -21.06
C ALA A 541 -0.65 17.71 -19.56
N TYR A 542 -1.39 16.66 -19.18
CA TYR A 542 -1.54 16.23 -17.80
C TYR A 542 -1.25 14.75 -17.61
N HIS A 543 -0.82 14.38 -16.42
CA HIS A 543 -0.59 13.00 -15.97
C HIS A 543 -1.17 12.77 -14.58
N HIS A 544 -1.99 11.73 -14.42
CA HIS A 544 -2.39 11.26 -13.10
C HIS A 544 -2.76 9.77 -13.12
N ALA A 545 -2.69 9.10 -11.97
CA ALA A 545 -2.98 7.66 -11.82
C ALA A 545 -4.39 7.21 -12.29
N GLY A 546 -5.32 8.14 -12.51
CA GLY A 546 -6.65 7.88 -13.08
C GLY A 546 -6.76 7.93 -14.62
N MET A 547 -5.65 8.11 -15.35
CA MET A 547 -5.61 7.99 -16.82
C MET A 547 -5.41 6.53 -17.25
N GLU A 548 -5.71 6.21 -18.52
CA GLU A 548 -5.31 4.92 -19.08
C GLU A 548 -3.77 4.76 -19.08
N LEU A 549 -3.27 3.52 -19.09
CA LEU A 549 -1.83 3.22 -19.11
C LEU A 549 -1.21 3.54 -20.49
N SER A 550 -1.99 3.43 -21.56
CA SER A 550 -1.64 3.81 -22.93
C SER A 550 -1.36 5.32 -23.03
N ASP A 551 -2.36 6.15 -22.72
CA ASP A 551 -2.27 7.62 -22.70
C ASP A 551 -1.09 8.09 -21.83
N ARG A 552 -0.87 7.46 -20.66
CA ARG A 552 0.28 7.77 -19.77
C ARG A 552 1.62 7.56 -20.45
N LYS A 553 1.88 6.39 -21.05
CA LYS A 553 3.15 6.09 -21.73
C LYS A 553 3.43 7.06 -22.89
N VAL A 554 2.39 7.49 -23.63
CA VAL A 554 2.52 8.47 -24.72
C VAL A 554 2.98 9.83 -24.18
N ILE A 555 2.38 10.32 -23.09
CA ILE A 555 2.76 11.59 -22.46
C ILE A 555 4.14 11.52 -21.78
N GLU A 556 4.45 10.40 -21.12
CA GLU A 556 5.76 10.16 -20.50
C GLU A 556 6.89 10.21 -21.54
N GLY A 557 6.73 9.53 -22.68
CA GLY A 557 7.69 9.56 -23.79
C GLY A 557 7.83 10.94 -24.44
N ALA A 558 6.71 11.63 -24.71
CA ALA A 558 6.73 12.97 -25.30
C ALA A 558 7.41 14.01 -24.39
N PHE A 559 7.31 13.86 -23.06
CA PHE A 559 8.03 14.72 -22.12
C PHE A 559 9.52 14.35 -22.01
N ALA A 560 9.85 13.06 -21.97
CA ALA A 560 11.24 12.60 -21.87
C ALA A 560 12.11 13.03 -23.07
N VAL A 561 11.54 13.04 -24.28
CA VAL A 561 12.21 13.52 -25.50
C VAL A 561 12.28 15.07 -25.56
N GLY A 562 11.53 15.78 -24.70
CA GLY A 562 11.44 17.23 -24.70
C GLY A 562 10.48 17.84 -25.72
N ASP A 563 9.70 17.01 -26.42
CA ASP A 563 8.67 17.46 -27.37
C ASP A 563 7.52 18.20 -26.68
N LEU A 564 7.25 17.90 -25.40
CA LEU A 564 6.22 18.53 -24.58
C LEU A 564 6.81 19.62 -23.64
N PRO A 565 6.51 20.93 -23.86
CA PRO A 565 6.97 22.01 -23.00
C PRO A 565 6.47 21.96 -21.54
N VAL A 566 5.18 21.65 -21.30
CA VAL A 566 4.61 21.66 -19.93
C VAL A 566 3.81 20.40 -19.63
N LEU A 567 4.16 19.74 -18.52
CA LEU A 567 3.43 18.61 -17.96
C LEU A 567 2.89 18.95 -16.56
N PHE A 568 1.57 18.93 -16.40
CA PHE A 568 0.93 18.96 -15.09
C PHE A 568 0.79 17.55 -14.51
N THR A 569 0.98 17.36 -13.20
CA THR A 569 0.82 16.04 -12.59
C THR A 569 0.41 16.05 -11.11
N THR A 570 -0.02 14.90 -10.58
CA THR A 570 -0.14 14.65 -9.13
C THR A 570 1.20 14.17 -8.55
N SER A 571 1.44 14.38 -7.25
CA SER A 571 2.66 13.97 -6.53
C SER A 571 3.11 12.53 -6.78
N THR A 572 2.16 11.62 -7.04
CA THR A 572 2.38 10.22 -7.45
C THR A 572 3.44 10.02 -8.55
N LEU A 573 3.62 10.99 -9.46
CA LEU A 573 4.64 10.89 -10.52
C LEU A 573 6.07 11.07 -9.96
N ALA A 574 6.26 11.99 -9.00
CA ALA A 574 7.56 12.21 -8.35
C ALA A 574 8.10 10.95 -7.66
N MET A 575 7.21 10.03 -7.30
CA MET A 575 7.51 8.80 -6.57
C MET A 575 7.78 7.59 -7.47
N GLY A 576 7.48 7.65 -8.78
CA GLY A 576 7.41 6.44 -9.61
C GLY A 576 7.69 6.56 -11.11
N VAL A 577 8.03 7.74 -11.64
CA VAL A 577 8.51 7.87 -13.03
C VAL A 577 9.70 8.82 -13.07
N ASN A 578 10.77 8.46 -13.79
CA ASN A 578 11.97 9.28 -13.90
C ASN A 578 11.86 10.34 -15.01
N LEU A 579 11.01 11.35 -14.79
CA LEU A 579 10.87 12.51 -15.68
C LEU A 579 11.49 13.77 -15.04
N PRO A 580 12.78 14.06 -15.29
CA PRO A 580 13.40 15.32 -14.89
C PRO A 580 12.97 16.49 -15.81
N ALA A 581 12.88 17.69 -15.24
CA ALA A 581 12.49 18.93 -15.90
C ALA A 581 13.44 20.07 -15.53
N HIS A 582 13.54 21.12 -16.36
CA HIS A 582 14.37 22.28 -16.00
C HIS A 582 13.73 23.11 -14.88
N LEU A 583 12.42 23.34 -15.00
CA LEU A 583 11.60 23.99 -13.98
C LEU A 583 10.66 22.96 -13.33
N VAL A 584 10.68 22.88 -12.01
CA VAL A 584 9.63 22.24 -11.22
C VAL A 584 8.81 23.30 -10.51
N VAL A 585 7.48 23.20 -10.57
CA VAL A 585 6.56 24.03 -9.80
C VAL A 585 5.70 23.14 -8.89
N ILE A 586 5.75 23.37 -7.59
CA ILE A 586 4.84 22.76 -6.62
C ILE A 586 3.70 23.75 -6.39
N LYS A 587 2.54 23.48 -6.99
CA LYS A 587 1.36 24.34 -6.96
C LYS A 587 0.46 23.96 -5.78
N SER A 588 0.45 24.82 -4.76
CA SER A 588 -0.05 24.56 -3.40
C SER A 588 0.84 23.57 -2.64
N THR A 589 0.98 23.80 -1.32
CA THR A 589 1.67 22.88 -0.40
C THR A 589 0.72 22.01 0.41
N MET A 590 -0.60 22.16 0.20
CA MET A 590 -1.65 21.28 0.71
C MET A 590 -2.12 20.35 -0.40
N HIS A 591 -2.36 19.08 -0.07
CA HIS A 591 -2.75 18.02 -1.00
C HIS A 591 -4.01 17.29 -0.53
N TYR A 592 -4.75 16.66 -1.45
CA TYR A 592 -6.01 16.00 -1.11
C TYR A 592 -5.81 14.49 -0.92
N SER A 593 -5.63 14.09 0.33
CA SER A 593 -5.44 12.72 0.79
C SER A 593 -6.34 12.46 2.01
N GLY A 594 -6.67 11.19 2.28
CA GLY A 594 -7.68 10.76 3.27
C GLY A 594 -9.13 11.18 2.97
N GLY A 595 -9.35 12.32 2.32
CA GLY A 595 -10.63 13.03 2.21
C GLY A 595 -10.59 14.48 2.67
N VAL A 596 -9.44 14.93 3.18
CA VAL A 596 -9.18 16.26 3.73
C VAL A 596 -8.03 16.89 2.92
N PHE A 597 -7.82 18.20 3.09
CA PHE A 597 -6.57 18.83 2.62
C PHE A 597 -5.55 18.76 3.76
N GLU A 598 -4.52 17.94 3.57
CA GLU A 598 -3.40 17.79 4.49
C GLU A 598 -2.11 18.30 3.84
N GLU A 599 -1.15 18.74 4.65
CA GLU A 599 0.12 19.24 4.13
C GLU A 599 0.88 18.12 3.39
N TYR A 600 1.65 18.45 2.34
CA TYR A 600 2.61 17.48 1.80
C TYR A 600 3.68 17.16 2.84
N SER A 601 4.16 15.92 2.89
CA SER A 601 5.34 15.60 3.70
C SER A 601 6.58 16.29 3.12
N GLU A 602 7.57 16.55 3.97
CA GLU A 602 8.87 17.07 3.52
C GLU A 602 9.51 16.15 2.47
N THR A 603 9.38 14.83 2.67
CA THR A 603 9.81 13.79 1.72
C THR A 603 9.14 13.95 0.35
N ASP A 604 7.81 14.16 0.29
CA ASP A 604 7.10 14.40 -0.98
C ASP A 604 7.63 15.67 -1.68
N ILE A 605 7.84 16.75 -0.92
CA ILE A 605 8.36 18.02 -1.45
C ILE A 605 9.79 17.84 -1.97
N LEU A 606 10.67 17.16 -1.23
CA LEU A 606 12.04 16.89 -1.64
C LEU A 606 12.12 15.93 -2.85
N GLN A 607 11.22 14.95 -2.97
CA GLN A 607 11.14 14.09 -4.16
C GLN A 607 10.57 14.83 -5.37
N MET A 608 9.58 15.71 -5.20
CA MET A 608 9.10 16.61 -6.26
C MET A 608 10.23 17.53 -6.75
N ILE A 609 10.98 18.15 -5.84
CA ILE A 609 12.15 19.00 -6.12
C ILE A 609 13.35 18.20 -6.68
N GLY A 610 13.43 16.91 -6.36
CA GLY A 610 14.38 15.97 -6.95
C GLY A 610 14.23 15.79 -8.47
N ARG A 611 13.07 16.15 -9.04
CA ARG A 611 12.83 16.17 -10.49
C ARG A 611 13.32 17.45 -11.18
N ALA A 612 13.86 18.43 -10.44
CA ALA A 612 14.44 19.64 -11.01
C ALA A 612 15.91 19.42 -11.44
N GLY A 613 16.18 19.72 -12.71
CA GLY A 613 17.45 19.54 -13.39
C GLY A 613 17.51 18.24 -14.18
N ARG A 614 17.77 18.36 -15.49
CA ARG A 614 18.06 17.24 -16.39
C ARG A 614 19.59 17.11 -16.52
N PRO A 615 20.23 16.09 -15.94
CA PRO A 615 21.65 15.82 -16.17
C PRO A 615 21.95 15.76 -17.68
N GLN A 616 23.17 16.12 -18.08
CA GLN A 616 23.62 16.24 -19.48
C GLN A 616 22.96 17.38 -20.29
N PHE A 617 21.73 17.81 -19.99
CA PHE A 617 21.00 18.84 -20.76
C PHE A 617 20.96 20.22 -20.10
N ASP A 618 21.02 20.30 -18.77
CA ASP A 618 20.89 21.55 -18.00
C ASP A 618 22.10 21.77 -17.08
N THR A 619 22.63 22.99 -17.06
CA THR A 619 23.67 23.44 -16.11
C THR A 619 23.08 23.97 -14.79
N THR A 620 21.89 24.56 -14.87
CA THR A 620 21.08 25.07 -13.75
C THR A 620 19.66 24.55 -13.86
N ALA A 621 18.95 24.55 -12.73
CA ALA A 621 17.53 24.21 -12.66
C ALA A 621 16.82 25.12 -11.64
N THR A 622 15.50 25.26 -11.74
CA THR A 622 14.71 26.00 -10.74
C THR A 622 13.60 25.13 -10.17
N ALA A 623 13.42 25.19 -8.85
CA ALA A 623 12.27 24.64 -8.15
C ALA A 623 11.51 25.75 -7.43
N VAL A 624 10.22 25.91 -7.75
CA VAL A 624 9.34 26.95 -7.22
C VAL A 624 8.23 26.32 -6.38
N ILE A 625 8.19 26.64 -5.08
CA ILE A 625 7.05 26.32 -4.21
C ILE A 625 6.07 27.49 -4.23
N MET A 626 4.82 27.24 -4.62
CA MET A 626 3.71 28.19 -4.51
C MET A 626 2.89 27.87 -3.26
N THR A 627 2.99 28.73 -2.24
CA THR A 627 2.41 28.49 -0.91
C THR A 627 1.67 29.72 -0.36
N ARG A 628 1.06 29.64 0.82
CA ARG A 628 0.44 30.80 1.47
C ARG A 628 1.50 31.74 2.03
N LEU A 629 1.20 33.04 2.08
CA LEU A 629 2.11 34.03 2.64
C LEU A 629 2.51 33.72 4.09
N SER A 630 1.60 33.16 4.91
CA SER A 630 1.86 32.75 6.29
C SER A 630 2.71 31.48 6.45
N THR A 631 2.90 30.69 5.39
CA THR A 631 3.69 29.44 5.42
C THR A 631 4.97 29.53 4.57
N LYS A 632 5.23 30.68 3.94
CA LYS A 632 6.42 30.91 3.10
C LYS A 632 7.72 30.68 3.87
N GLU A 633 7.81 31.19 5.09
CA GLU A 633 9.00 31.10 5.94
C GLU A 633 9.28 29.65 6.36
N LYS A 634 8.23 28.87 6.71
CA LYS A 634 8.33 27.42 7.01
C LYS A 634 9.02 26.65 5.88
N TYR A 635 8.52 26.77 4.65
CA TYR A 635 9.16 26.07 3.53
C TYR A 635 10.52 26.65 3.15
N SER A 636 10.79 27.92 3.46
CA SER A 636 12.12 28.51 3.25
C SER A 636 13.16 27.91 4.21
N GLN A 637 12.78 27.64 5.47
CA GLN A 637 13.61 26.92 6.44
C GLN A 637 13.80 25.45 6.07
N MET A 638 12.71 24.73 5.76
CA MET A 638 12.75 23.34 5.29
C MET A 638 13.67 23.15 4.07
N LEU A 639 13.68 24.09 3.12
CA LEU A 639 14.55 24.06 1.93
C LEU A 639 16.01 24.41 2.20
N ALA A 640 16.30 25.09 3.32
CA ALA A 640 17.64 25.30 3.84
C ALA A 640 18.18 24.09 4.61
N CYS A 641 17.35 23.06 4.83
CA CYS A 641 17.68 21.81 5.51
C CYS A 641 18.21 22.04 6.94
N SER A 642 17.44 22.78 7.75
CA SER A 642 17.72 23.02 9.17
C SER A 642 17.37 21.85 10.10
N ASP A 643 16.43 20.99 9.68
CA ASP A 643 15.66 20.18 10.62
C ASP A 643 16.31 18.81 10.87
N THR A 644 16.64 18.50 12.12
CA THR A 644 17.21 17.21 12.51
C THR A 644 16.21 16.06 12.35
N ILE A 645 16.73 14.86 12.06
CA ILE A 645 15.95 13.63 12.15
C ILE A 645 15.84 13.20 13.61
N GLU A 646 14.62 12.84 14.00
CA GLU A 646 14.26 12.24 15.27
C GLU A 646 13.66 10.85 15.04
N SER A 647 13.73 9.98 16.05
CA SER A 647 13.07 8.67 16.04
C SER A 647 11.60 8.80 16.46
N SER A 648 10.71 8.08 15.78
CA SER A 648 9.32 7.90 16.20
C SER A 648 9.06 6.56 16.90
N LEU A 649 10.10 5.72 17.10
CA LEU A 649 9.96 4.35 17.63
C LEU A 649 9.27 4.31 18.99
N HIS A 650 9.49 5.31 19.85
CA HIS A 650 8.83 5.46 21.16
C HIS A 650 7.29 5.43 21.11
N ARG A 651 6.67 5.74 19.96
CA ARG A 651 5.20 5.71 19.76
C ARG A 651 4.65 4.36 19.32
N HIS A 652 5.51 3.47 18.84
CA HIS A 652 5.18 2.15 18.26
C HIS A 652 5.95 1.01 18.95
N LEU A 653 6.62 1.32 20.06
CA LEU A 653 7.54 0.42 20.76
C LEU A 653 6.87 -0.89 21.21
N ILE A 654 5.60 -0.85 21.61
CA ILE A 654 4.84 -2.02 22.08
C ILE A 654 4.64 -3.09 20.98
N GLU A 655 4.30 -2.68 19.76
CA GLU A 655 4.15 -3.61 18.63
C GLU A 655 5.50 -4.24 18.21
N HIS A 656 6.62 -3.52 18.38
CA HIS A 656 7.96 -4.01 18.04
C HIS A 656 8.58 -4.86 19.16
N LEU A 657 8.44 -4.51 20.44
CA LEU A 657 8.87 -5.34 21.57
C LEU A 657 8.19 -6.72 21.53
N ASN A 658 6.87 -6.77 21.30
CA ASN A 658 6.17 -8.05 21.14
C ASN A 658 6.72 -8.88 19.96
N ALA A 659 7.11 -8.24 18.86
CA ALA A 659 7.70 -8.93 17.72
C ALA A 659 9.09 -9.53 18.04
N GLU A 660 9.95 -8.79 18.75
CA GLU A 660 11.27 -9.29 19.15
C GLU A 660 11.22 -10.36 20.24
N ILE A 661 10.22 -10.33 21.14
CA ILE A 661 9.97 -11.41 22.12
C ILE A 661 9.44 -12.67 21.42
N VAL A 662 8.56 -12.53 20.42
CA VAL A 662 8.09 -13.65 19.58
C VAL A 662 9.21 -14.24 18.71
N LEU A 663 10.18 -13.42 18.30
CA LEU A 663 11.42 -13.86 17.64
C LEU A 663 12.46 -14.41 18.62
N HIS A 664 12.21 -14.36 19.94
CA HIS A 664 13.16 -14.61 21.01
C HIS A 664 14.51 -13.88 20.82
N THR A 665 14.49 -12.70 20.18
CA THR A 665 15.61 -11.73 20.17
C THR A 665 15.74 -11.09 21.54
N ILE A 666 14.60 -10.84 22.20
CA ILE A 666 14.50 -10.34 23.57
C ILE A 666 13.99 -11.48 24.46
N THR A 667 14.82 -11.92 25.40
CA THR A 667 14.52 -12.98 26.37
C THR A 667 14.09 -12.45 27.73
N ASP A 668 14.50 -11.24 28.09
CA ASP A 668 14.38 -10.68 29.44
C ASP A 668 14.48 -9.14 29.40
N VAL A 669 14.29 -8.50 30.56
CA VAL A 669 14.33 -7.02 30.70
C VAL A 669 15.67 -6.43 30.28
N ASN A 670 16.81 -7.06 30.59
CA ASN A 670 18.13 -6.47 30.32
C ASN A 670 18.42 -6.49 28.83
N ILE A 671 18.16 -7.61 28.17
CA ILE A 671 18.28 -7.72 26.70
C ILE A 671 17.27 -6.82 25.99
N ALA A 672 16.10 -6.53 26.57
CA ALA A 672 15.19 -5.51 26.05
C ALA A 672 15.80 -4.09 26.07
N LEU A 673 16.55 -3.75 27.12
CA LEU A 673 17.27 -2.47 27.21
C LEU A 673 18.48 -2.42 26.28
N GLU A 674 19.24 -3.51 26.13
CA GLU A 674 20.34 -3.60 25.16
C GLU A 674 19.84 -3.48 23.71
N TRP A 675 18.70 -4.11 23.40
CA TRP A 675 18.03 -3.92 22.12
C TRP A 675 17.64 -2.45 21.91
N ILE A 676 17.05 -1.77 22.90
CA ILE A 676 16.78 -0.32 22.82
C ILE A 676 18.08 0.48 22.60
N ARG A 677 19.19 0.15 23.28
CA ARG A 677 20.50 0.81 23.08
C ARG A 677 21.05 0.66 21.65
N SER A 678 20.64 -0.37 20.91
CA SER A 678 21.00 -0.56 19.49
C SER A 678 20.22 0.31 18.49
N THR A 679 19.15 0.98 18.95
CA THR A 679 18.25 1.78 18.10
C THR A 679 18.67 3.26 17.98
N LEU A 680 18.17 3.96 16.95
CA LEU A 680 18.40 5.40 16.80
C LEU A 680 17.70 6.21 17.91
N LEU A 681 16.58 5.71 18.44
CA LEU A 681 15.86 6.27 19.59
C LEU A 681 16.79 6.51 20.79
N TYR A 682 17.71 5.59 21.09
CA TYR A 682 18.68 5.77 22.18
C TYR A 682 19.62 6.95 21.91
N ILE A 683 20.25 6.97 20.72
CA ILE A 683 21.19 8.03 20.31
C ILE A 683 20.51 9.41 20.29
N ARG A 684 19.27 9.49 19.79
CA ARG A 684 18.50 10.73 19.76
C ARG A 684 17.94 11.13 21.12
N ALA A 685 17.54 10.20 21.97
CA ALA A 685 17.12 10.49 23.35
C ALA A 685 18.26 11.09 24.17
N LEU A 686 19.51 10.66 23.97
CA LEU A 686 20.69 11.25 24.59
C LEU A 686 20.99 12.67 24.07
N LYS A 687 20.74 12.94 22.78
CA LYS A 687 21.08 14.21 22.12
C LYS A 687 19.97 15.27 22.15
N ASN A 688 18.70 14.88 22.29
CA ASN A 688 17.55 15.77 22.38
C ASN A 688 16.45 15.22 23.34
N PRO A 689 16.70 15.16 24.66
CA PRO A 689 15.78 14.49 25.61
C PRO A 689 14.36 15.08 25.64
N SER A 690 14.24 16.40 25.45
CA SER A 690 12.96 17.12 25.54
C SER A 690 11.99 16.78 24.41
N HIS A 691 12.47 16.39 23.22
CA HIS A 691 11.62 15.89 22.13
C HIS A 691 10.85 14.61 22.54
N TYR A 692 11.47 13.78 23.39
CA TYR A 692 10.90 12.52 23.87
C TYR A 692 10.10 12.69 25.18
N GLY A 693 9.85 13.94 25.60
CA GLY A 693 9.14 14.28 26.83
C GLY A 693 9.97 14.11 28.11
N PHE A 694 11.28 13.95 28.00
CA PHE A 694 12.18 13.84 29.16
C PHE A 694 12.59 15.24 29.66
N ALA A 695 12.92 15.33 30.95
CA ALA A 695 13.34 16.60 31.55
C ALA A 695 14.68 17.09 30.98
N SER A 696 14.76 18.38 30.68
CA SER A 696 16.00 19.04 30.25
C SER A 696 17.05 19.01 31.35
N GLY A 697 18.27 18.55 31.03
CA GLY A 697 19.39 18.50 31.98
C GLY A 697 19.57 17.17 32.72
N LEU A 698 18.82 16.12 32.37
CA LEU A 698 19.15 14.76 32.81
C LEU A 698 20.54 14.33 32.29
N ASN A 699 21.29 13.61 33.13
CA ASN A 699 22.51 12.93 32.70
C ASN A 699 22.16 11.65 31.91
N LYS A 700 23.19 10.98 31.36
CA LYS A 700 23.04 9.72 30.62
C LYS A 700 22.18 8.71 31.40
N ASP A 701 22.50 8.46 32.66
CA ASP A 701 21.86 7.44 33.50
C ASP A 701 20.39 7.76 33.78
N GLY A 702 20.04 9.04 33.93
CA GLY A 702 18.65 9.50 34.06
C GLY A 702 17.85 9.35 32.77
N ILE A 703 18.49 9.47 31.60
CA ILE A 703 17.85 9.21 30.29
C ILE A 703 17.68 7.70 30.09
N GLU A 704 18.67 6.88 30.43
CA GLU A 704 18.54 5.40 30.39
C GLU A 704 17.45 4.92 31.35
N SER A 705 17.34 5.51 32.54
CA SER A 705 16.28 5.23 33.51
C SER A 705 14.89 5.57 32.94
N LYS A 706 14.75 6.63 32.13
CA LYS A 706 13.49 6.99 31.47
C LYS A 706 13.15 6.10 30.27
N LEU A 707 14.17 5.63 29.53
CA LEU A 707 13.99 4.58 28.51
C LEU A 707 13.62 3.23 29.15
N GLN A 708 14.15 2.92 30.32
CA GLN A 708 13.80 1.73 31.09
C GLN A 708 12.37 1.79 31.64
N GLU A 709 11.93 2.93 32.19
CA GLU A 709 10.54 3.17 32.58
C GLU A 709 9.57 2.98 31.41
N LEU A 710 9.92 3.53 30.23
CA LEU A 710 9.15 3.33 29.00
C LEU A 710 9.12 1.85 28.58
N CYS A 711 10.25 1.15 28.61
CA CYS A 711 10.34 -0.27 28.26
C CYS A 711 9.46 -1.14 29.19
N LEU A 712 9.66 -1.00 30.51
CA LEU A 712 8.90 -1.73 31.54
C LEU A 712 7.40 -1.46 31.45
N LYS A 713 6.99 -0.22 31.16
CA LYS A 713 5.58 0.10 30.93
C LYS A 713 5.00 -0.71 29.76
N ASN A 714 5.64 -0.69 28.60
CA ASN A 714 5.14 -1.41 27.43
C ASN A 714 5.14 -2.94 27.64
N LEU A 715 6.13 -3.48 28.36
CA LEU A 715 6.17 -4.90 28.75
C LEU A 715 5.03 -5.28 29.70
N ASN A 716 4.72 -4.43 30.68
CA ASN A 716 3.57 -4.61 31.57
C ASN A 716 2.23 -4.50 30.81
N ASP A 717 2.10 -3.56 29.87
CA ASP A 717 0.93 -3.43 29.01
C ASP A 717 0.73 -4.70 28.15
N LEU A 718 1.80 -5.31 27.60
CA LEU A 718 1.74 -6.62 26.90
C LEU A 718 1.33 -7.78 27.81
N SER A 719 1.90 -7.85 29.02
CA SER A 719 1.58 -8.88 30.02
C SER A 719 0.12 -8.79 30.48
N SER A 720 -0.43 -7.56 30.60
CA SER A 720 -1.82 -7.32 31.02
C SER A 720 -2.90 -7.90 30.09
N LEU A 721 -2.54 -8.27 28.85
CA LEU A 721 -3.42 -8.87 27.84
C LEU A 721 -3.04 -10.33 27.50
N ASP A 722 -2.21 -10.97 28.33
CA ASP A 722 -1.63 -12.31 28.10
C ASP A 722 -0.95 -12.47 26.73
N LEU A 723 -0.22 -11.45 26.27
CA LEU A 723 0.57 -11.50 25.02
C LEU A 723 1.98 -12.04 25.25
N ILE A 724 2.53 -11.76 26.43
CA ILE A 724 3.78 -12.32 26.94
C ILE A 724 3.55 -12.81 28.38
N LYS A 725 4.22 -13.89 28.77
CA LYS A 725 4.30 -14.35 30.17
C LYS A 725 5.70 -14.05 30.69
N MET A 726 5.76 -13.52 31.91
CA MET A 726 7.00 -13.38 32.67
C MET A 726 7.07 -14.56 33.65
N ASP A 727 8.19 -15.27 33.71
CA ASP A 727 8.43 -16.27 34.76
C ASP A 727 9.08 -15.66 36.02
N GLU A 728 9.31 -16.49 37.05
CA GLU A 728 9.82 -16.05 38.36
C GLU A 728 11.23 -15.44 38.27
N ASP A 729 12.01 -15.85 37.25
CA ASP A 729 13.33 -15.32 36.89
C ASP A 729 13.25 -14.11 35.93
N VAL A 730 12.05 -13.60 35.65
CA VAL A 730 11.74 -12.44 34.77
C VAL A 730 12.09 -12.66 33.29
N ASN A 731 12.15 -13.91 32.83
CA ASN A 731 12.27 -14.21 31.39
C ASN A 731 10.89 -14.12 30.71
N PHE A 732 10.89 -13.73 29.44
CA PHE A 732 9.70 -13.58 28.62
C PHE A 732 9.44 -14.83 27.78
N ARG A 733 8.22 -15.33 27.85
CA ARG A 733 7.71 -16.41 27.01
C ARG A 733 6.54 -15.87 26.18
N PRO A 734 6.64 -15.79 24.84
CA PRO A 734 5.55 -15.31 23.99
C PRO A 734 4.36 -16.27 24.07
N THR A 735 3.15 -15.74 24.20
CA THR A 735 1.92 -16.55 24.10
C THR A 735 1.50 -16.70 22.64
N GLU A 736 0.52 -17.56 22.37
CA GLU A 736 -0.04 -17.66 21.03
C GLU A 736 -0.74 -16.37 20.59
N ALA A 737 -1.34 -15.61 21.52
CA ALA A 737 -1.91 -14.30 21.23
C ALA A 737 -0.82 -13.28 20.82
N GLY A 738 0.31 -13.25 21.53
CA GLY A 738 1.47 -12.42 21.17
C GLY A 738 2.08 -12.84 19.83
N ARG A 739 2.26 -14.15 19.60
CA ARG A 739 2.73 -14.74 18.33
C ARG A 739 1.87 -14.33 17.15
N LEU A 740 0.55 -14.51 17.28
CA LEU A 740 -0.43 -14.15 16.25
C LEU A 740 -0.43 -12.63 15.98
N MET A 741 -0.37 -11.79 17.02
CA MET A 741 -0.26 -10.34 16.87
C MET A 741 0.99 -9.93 16.07
N ALA A 742 2.15 -10.50 16.40
CA ALA A 742 3.42 -10.21 15.74
C ALA A 742 3.45 -10.67 14.27
N TRP A 743 2.98 -11.90 14.00
CA TRP A 743 2.93 -12.50 12.67
C TRP A 743 1.92 -11.83 11.74
N TYR A 744 0.75 -11.46 12.24
CA TYR A 744 -0.32 -10.83 11.44
C TYR A 744 -0.33 -9.30 11.50
N TYR A 745 0.70 -8.64 12.05
CA TYR A 745 0.83 -7.17 12.06
C TYR A 745 -0.42 -6.47 12.62
N ILE A 746 -0.92 -6.95 13.74
CA ILE A 746 -2.08 -6.34 14.40
C ILE A 746 -1.58 -5.36 15.46
N THR A 747 -2.16 -4.18 15.49
CA THR A 747 -1.83 -3.15 16.48
C THR A 747 -2.34 -3.53 17.86
N PHE A 748 -1.62 -3.13 18.90
CA PHE A 748 -1.95 -3.49 20.29
C PHE A 748 -3.39 -3.08 20.67
N GLU A 749 -3.79 -1.87 20.27
CA GLU A 749 -5.14 -1.33 20.50
C GLU A 749 -6.25 -2.08 19.74
N THR A 750 -5.94 -2.79 18.64
CA THR A 750 -6.91 -3.68 17.99
C THR A 750 -7.00 -5.02 18.73
N VAL A 751 -5.88 -5.61 19.15
CA VAL A 751 -5.90 -6.85 19.97
C VAL A 751 -6.69 -6.64 21.26
N LYS A 752 -6.42 -5.55 21.98
CA LYS A 752 -7.09 -5.11 23.20
C LYS A 752 -8.63 -5.02 23.09
N LYS A 753 -9.16 -4.71 21.91
CA LYS A 753 -10.61 -4.74 21.65
C LYS A 753 -11.16 -6.15 21.49
N PHE A 754 -10.44 -7.03 20.81
CA PHE A 754 -10.88 -8.42 20.61
C PHE A 754 -10.65 -9.30 21.83
N CYS A 755 -9.81 -8.89 22.79
CA CYS A 755 -9.75 -9.50 24.13
C CYS A 755 -11.06 -9.35 24.94
N THR A 756 -12.04 -8.54 24.49
CA THR A 756 -13.37 -8.46 25.12
C THR A 756 -14.42 -9.36 24.46
N ILE A 757 -14.01 -10.34 23.63
CA ILE A 757 -14.90 -11.36 23.07
C ILE A 757 -15.45 -12.27 24.19
N SER A 758 -16.74 -12.57 24.11
CA SER A 758 -17.50 -13.39 25.06
C SER A 758 -17.68 -14.84 24.61
N GLY A 759 -17.67 -15.10 23.29
CA GLY A 759 -17.84 -16.42 22.70
C GLY A 759 -19.14 -16.62 21.91
N GLU A 760 -20.06 -15.66 21.95
CA GLU A 760 -21.40 -15.74 21.34
C GLU A 760 -21.60 -14.74 20.17
N GLU A 761 -20.56 -14.00 19.78
CA GLU A 761 -20.60 -12.93 18.78
C GLU A 761 -21.11 -13.41 17.40
N THR A 762 -22.10 -12.70 16.86
CA THR A 762 -22.65 -12.97 15.53
C THR A 762 -21.76 -12.40 14.43
N LEU A 763 -22.00 -12.82 13.18
CA LEU A 763 -21.35 -12.26 11.99
C LEU A 763 -21.53 -10.72 11.86
N SER A 764 -22.62 -10.16 12.39
CA SER A 764 -22.86 -8.71 12.42
C SER A 764 -21.95 -7.99 13.44
N ASP A 765 -21.74 -8.62 14.60
CA ASP A 765 -20.92 -8.08 15.68
C ASP A 765 -19.44 -8.12 15.30
N LEU A 766 -18.98 -9.22 14.70
CA LEU A 766 -17.62 -9.35 14.16
C LEU A 766 -17.33 -8.29 13.09
N VAL A 767 -18.24 -8.05 12.14
CA VAL A 767 -18.10 -7.00 11.13
C VAL A 767 -18.04 -5.61 11.77
N THR A 768 -18.79 -5.38 12.84
CA THR A 768 -18.82 -4.11 13.58
C THR A 768 -17.53 -3.89 14.38
N MET A 769 -17.00 -4.92 15.04
CA MET A 769 -15.70 -4.87 15.71
C MET A 769 -14.56 -4.59 14.72
N ILE A 770 -14.52 -5.30 13.59
CA ILE A 770 -13.55 -5.07 12.51
C ILE A 770 -13.62 -3.62 12.03
N ALA A 771 -14.82 -3.10 11.77
CA ALA A 771 -15.00 -1.71 11.35
C ALA A 771 -14.49 -0.66 12.37
N SER A 772 -14.26 -1.06 13.63
CA SER A 772 -13.69 -0.20 14.68
C SER A 772 -12.15 -0.20 14.76
N CYS A 773 -11.47 -1.11 14.06
CA CYS A 773 -10.02 -1.36 14.19
C CYS A 773 -9.15 -0.12 13.92
N LYS A 774 -7.96 -0.05 14.56
CA LYS A 774 -6.97 1.04 14.42
C LYS A 774 -6.33 1.05 13.03
N GLU A 775 -6.23 -0.11 12.38
CA GLU A 775 -5.74 -0.33 11.00
C GLU A 775 -6.63 0.31 9.91
N PHE A 776 -7.74 0.95 10.29
CA PHE A 776 -8.62 1.73 9.41
C PHE A 776 -8.68 3.22 9.79
N LEU A 777 -7.71 3.76 10.55
CA LEU A 777 -7.71 5.17 10.97
C LEU A 777 -7.79 6.13 9.76
N ASP A 778 -7.03 5.83 8.70
CA ASP A 778 -6.91 6.60 7.45
C ASP A 778 -8.25 6.75 6.67
N VAL A 779 -9.27 5.94 6.98
CA VAL A 779 -10.53 5.88 6.22
C VAL A 779 -11.50 6.95 6.72
N GLN A 780 -11.27 8.21 6.34
CA GLN A 780 -12.08 9.33 6.82
C GLN A 780 -13.47 9.39 6.15
N LEU A 781 -14.51 9.84 6.88
CA LEU A 781 -15.87 10.00 6.35
C LEU A 781 -16.07 11.39 5.72
N ARG A 782 -16.14 11.43 4.38
CA ARG A 782 -16.20 12.67 3.60
C ARG A 782 -17.64 13.16 3.46
N ILE A 783 -17.86 14.48 3.46
CA ILE A 783 -19.23 15.06 3.45
C ILE A 783 -19.98 14.69 2.15
N SER A 784 -19.29 14.73 1.00
CA SER A 784 -19.83 14.36 -0.32
C SER A 784 -20.39 12.93 -0.37
N GLU A 785 -19.78 12.01 0.36
CA GLU A 785 -20.12 10.58 0.34
C GLU A 785 -21.34 10.24 1.19
N LYS A 786 -21.71 11.10 2.15
CA LYS A 786 -22.78 10.83 3.11
C LYS A 786 -24.12 10.53 2.42
N LYS A 787 -24.41 11.10 1.24
CA LYS A 787 -25.62 10.73 0.48
C LYS A 787 -25.56 9.28 0.01
N THR A 788 -24.51 8.92 -0.71
CA THR A 788 -24.28 7.56 -1.25
C THR A 788 -24.24 6.51 -0.15
N LEU A 789 -23.53 6.76 0.94
CA LEU A 789 -23.43 5.86 2.09
C LEU A 789 -24.79 5.64 2.78
N ASN A 790 -25.61 6.68 2.93
CA ASN A 790 -26.96 6.50 3.49
C ASN A 790 -27.90 5.73 2.54
N THR A 791 -27.79 5.91 1.22
CA THR A 791 -28.50 5.07 0.23
C THR A 791 -28.07 3.60 0.27
N LEU A 792 -26.78 3.30 0.52
CA LEU A 792 -26.31 1.93 0.75
C LEU A 792 -26.84 1.35 2.08
N ASN A 793 -27.00 2.19 3.10
CA ASN A 793 -27.51 1.79 4.41
C ASN A 793 -29.01 1.44 4.35
N LYS A 794 -29.87 2.38 3.89
CA LYS A 794 -31.33 2.24 3.86
C LYS A 794 -31.92 3.03 2.68
N ASP A 795 -32.52 2.33 1.71
CA ASP A 795 -33.27 2.85 0.56
C ASP A 795 -34.39 1.84 0.24
N PRO A 796 -35.67 2.23 0.17
CA PRO A 796 -36.78 1.29 -0.02
C PRO A 796 -36.89 0.74 -1.45
N ASN A 797 -36.18 1.32 -2.42
CA ASN A 797 -36.28 0.97 -3.84
C ASN A 797 -35.04 0.24 -4.37
N ARG A 798 -34.12 -0.18 -3.49
CA ARG A 798 -32.79 -0.72 -3.85
C ARG A 798 -32.34 -1.82 -2.91
N ILE A 799 -31.45 -2.68 -3.40
CA ILE A 799 -30.70 -3.63 -2.57
C ILE A 799 -29.75 -2.83 -1.67
N THR A 800 -29.88 -3.01 -0.36
CA THR A 800 -29.08 -2.34 0.69
C THR A 800 -28.18 -3.36 1.41
N ILE A 801 -27.33 -2.88 2.32
CA ILE A 801 -26.46 -3.73 3.13
C ILE A 801 -27.27 -4.72 4.02
N ARG A 802 -26.69 -5.89 4.30
CA ARG A 802 -27.33 -7.03 4.98
C ARG A 802 -27.76 -6.72 6.43
N PHE A 803 -27.00 -5.88 7.13
CA PHE A 803 -27.22 -5.44 8.50
C PHE A 803 -27.30 -3.90 8.53
N PRO A 804 -28.46 -3.29 8.21
CA PRO A 804 -28.62 -1.84 8.13
C PRO A 804 -28.47 -1.14 9.49
N MET A 805 -27.48 -0.24 9.60
CA MET A 805 -27.23 0.53 10.82
C MET A 805 -28.36 1.52 11.14
N GLU A 806 -28.47 1.91 12.41
CA GLU A 806 -29.46 2.88 12.87
C GLU A 806 -29.15 4.32 12.42
N GLY A 807 -30.22 5.07 12.13
CA GLY A 807 -30.13 6.47 11.72
C GLY A 807 -29.33 6.70 10.42
N LYS A 808 -28.54 7.77 10.42
CA LYS A 808 -27.67 8.19 9.32
C LYS A 808 -26.21 7.90 9.65
N ILE A 809 -25.42 7.53 8.65
CA ILE A 809 -23.97 7.30 8.78
C ILE A 809 -23.26 8.60 9.21
N LYS A 810 -22.71 8.58 10.42
CA LYS A 810 -22.10 9.73 11.12
C LYS A 810 -20.61 9.55 11.43
N THR A 811 -20.13 8.31 11.63
CA THR A 811 -18.76 8.03 12.08
C THR A 811 -17.93 7.27 11.03
N ARG A 812 -16.62 7.18 11.25
CA ARG A 812 -15.68 6.37 10.45
C ARG A 812 -16.07 4.89 10.43
N GLU A 813 -16.40 4.36 11.60
CA GLU A 813 -16.73 2.96 11.84
C GLU A 813 -17.99 2.58 11.05
N MET A 814 -19.01 3.46 11.07
CA MET A 814 -20.21 3.29 10.24
C MET A 814 -19.89 3.29 8.74
N LYS A 815 -18.94 4.12 8.28
CA LYS A 815 -18.49 4.10 6.87
C LYS A 815 -17.78 2.80 6.53
N VAL A 816 -16.83 2.36 7.35
CA VAL A 816 -16.06 1.12 7.13
C VAL A 816 -17.01 -0.08 7.11
N ASN A 817 -17.93 -0.18 8.08
CA ASN A 817 -18.96 -1.22 8.14
C ASN A 817 -19.83 -1.23 6.87
N CYS A 818 -20.36 -0.08 6.46
CA CYS A 818 -21.14 0.06 5.22
C CYS A 818 -20.38 -0.44 3.98
N LEU A 819 -19.09 -0.08 3.83
CA LEU A 819 -18.28 -0.47 2.68
C LEU A 819 -17.89 -1.96 2.68
N ILE A 820 -17.65 -2.56 3.86
CA ILE A 820 -17.50 -4.02 4.00
C ILE A 820 -18.76 -4.71 3.48
N GLN A 821 -19.91 -4.37 4.05
CA GLN A 821 -21.16 -5.04 3.72
C GLN A 821 -21.60 -4.82 2.26
N ALA A 822 -21.37 -3.64 1.70
CA ALA A 822 -21.68 -3.35 0.30
C ALA A 822 -20.83 -4.20 -0.66
N GLN A 823 -19.53 -4.36 -0.38
CA GLN A 823 -18.63 -5.18 -1.20
C GLN A 823 -18.96 -6.68 -1.10
N LEU A 824 -19.25 -7.20 0.11
CA LEU A 824 -19.67 -8.59 0.32
C LEU A 824 -21.04 -8.87 -0.32
N GLY A 825 -21.95 -7.90 -0.25
CA GLY A 825 -23.27 -7.91 -0.90
C GLY A 825 -23.27 -7.58 -2.39
N CYS A 826 -22.10 -7.38 -3.01
CA CYS A 826 -21.95 -7.03 -4.43
C CYS A 826 -22.68 -5.75 -4.89
N ILE A 827 -22.99 -4.85 -3.96
CA ILE A 827 -23.74 -3.62 -4.24
C ILE A 827 -22.81 -2.62 -4.98
N PRO A 828 -23.23 -2.05 -6.13
CA PRO A 828 -22.34 -1.25 -6.98
C PRO A 828 -21.98 0.10 -6.35
N ILE A 829 -20.72 0.23 -5.93
CA ILE A 829 -20.13 1.50 -5.44
C ILE A 829 -19.69 2.32 -6.66
N GLN A 830 -20.47 3.33 -7.04
CA GLN A 830 -20.18 4.19 -8.21
C GLN A 830 -19.12 5.27 -7.94
N ASP A 831 -18.87 5.61 -6.67
CA ASP A 831 -17.88 6.63 -6.31
C ASP A 831 -16.46 6.05 -6.29
N PHE A 832 -15.54 6.70 -7.00
CA PHE A 832 -14.15 6.25 -7.09
C PHE A 832 -13.41 6.30 -5.75
N ALA A 833 -13.67 7.31 -4.92
CA ALA A 833 -12.97 7.47 -3.64
C ALA A 833 -13.46 6.44 -2.62
N LEU A 834 -14.76 6.15 -2.58
CA LEU A 834 -15.30 5.00 -1.82
C LEU A 834 -14.75 3.66 -2.34
N THR A 835 -14.58 3.50 -3.65
CA THR A 835 -13.98 2.28 -4.24
C THR A 835 -12.51 2.10 -3.81
N GLN A 836 -11.73 3.18 -3.72
CA GLN A 836 -10.36 3.15 -3.19
C GLN A 836 -10.35 2.81 -1.69
N ASP A 837 -11.25 3.39 -0.90
CA ASP A 837 -11.37 3.08 0.53
C ASP A 837 -11.74 1.61 0.74
N THR A 838 -12.72 1.08 0.00
CA THR A 838 -13.07 -0.36 0.01
C THR A 838 -11.86 -1.23 -0.32
N SER A 839 -11.04 -0.81 -1.29
CA SER A 839 -9.82 -1.54 -1.67
C SER A 839 -8.79 -1.57 -0.52
N LYS A 840 -8.59 -0.45 0.18
CA LYS A 840 -7.78 -0.38 1.41
C LYS A 840 -8.36 -1.25 2.53
N ILE A 841 -9.68 -1.17 2.76
CA ILE A 841 -10.39 -1.89 3.81
C ILE A 841 -10.21 -3.40 3.64
N PHE A 842 -10.39 -3.93 2.43
CA PHE A 842 -10.22 -5.37 2.20
C PHE A 842 -8.77 -5.82 2.28
N ARG A 843 -7.79 -5.00 1.88
CA ARG A 843 -6.37 -5.35 2.01
C ARG A 843 -5.96 -5.53 3.48
N ASN A 844 -6.30 -4.58 4.34
CA ASN A 844 -5.98 -4.69 5.77
C ASN A 844 -6.92 -5.69 6.47
N GLY A 845 -8.21 -5.70 6.11
CA GLY A 845 -9.24 -6.56 6.70
C GLY A 845 -9.05 -8.06 6.48
N SER A 846 -8.53 -8.49 5.34
CA SER A 846 -8.18 -9.92 5.11
C SER A 846 -7.11 -10.42 6.07
N ARG A 847 -6.21 -9.54 6.54
CA ARG A 847 -5.19 -9.86 7.55
C ARG A 847 -5.81 -9.95 8.94
N ILE A 848 -6.64 -8.96 9.31
CA ILE A 848 -7.34 -8.86 10.60
C ILE A 848 -8.31 -10.04 10.80
N THR A 849 -9.11 -10.40 9.79
CA THR A 849 -10.05 -11.53 9.88
C THR A 849 -9.36 -12.88 10.00
N ARG A 850 -8.26 -13.10 9.26
CA ARG A 850 -7.50 -14.34 9.37
C ARG A 850 -6.85 -14.46 10.76
N TRP A 851 -6.21 -13.39 11.25
CA TRP A 851 -5.73 -13.29 12.63
C TRP A 851 -6.84 -13.63 13.64
N LEU A 852 -8.01 -13.00 13.51
CA LEU A 852 -9.15 -13.23 14.40
C LEU A 852 -9.59 -14.70 14.43
N SER A 853 -9.61 -15.37 13.27
CA SER A 853 -10.00 -16.78 13.15
C SER A 853 -8.99 -17.78 13.73
N ASP A 854 -7.71 -17.41 13.82
CA ASP A 854 -6.70 -18.20 14.53
C ASP A 854 -6.63 -17.81 16.03
N PHE A 855 -6.83 -16.53 16.40
CA PHE A 855 -6.87 -16.04 17.79
C PHE A 855 -8.05 -16.61 18.59
N VAL A 856 -9.26 -16.52 18.04
CA VAL A 856 -10.48 -17.08 18.66
C VAL A 856 -10.40 -18.60 18.80
N ALA A 857 -9.62 -19.28 17.96
CA ALA A 857 -9.46 -20.73 18.05
C ALA A 857 -8.77 -21.21 19.33
N ALA A 858 -7.97 -20.34 19.97
CA ALA A 858 -7.36 -20.62 21.27
C ALA A 858 -8.34 -20.51 22.45
N GLN A 859 -9.58 -20.05 22.22
CA GLN A 859 -10.62 -19.85 23.26
C GLN A 859 -11.64 -21.00 23.31
N GLU A 860 -11.56 -21.98 22.40
CA GLU A 860 -12.44 -23.17 22.31
C GLU A 860 -13.96 -22.89 22.19
N LYS A 861 -14.37 -21.65 21.90
CA LYS A 861 -15.78 -21.26 21.68
C LYS A 861 -16.21 -21.49 20.24
N PHE A 862 -17.23 -22.31 20.04
CA PHE A 862 -17.62 -22.80 18.71
C PHE A 862 -18.23 -21.69 17.82
N ALA A 863 -19.22 -20.94 18.32
CA ALA A 863 -20.02 -20.02 17.51
C ALA A 863 -19.17 -18.88 16.94
N VAL A 864 -18.39 -18.22 17.80
CA VAL A 864 -17.47 -17.15 17.39
C VAL A 864 -16.32 -17.67 16.50
N LEU A 865 -15.85 -18.92 16.69
CA LEU A 865 -14.86 -19.54 15.80
C LEU A 865 -15.46 -19.81 14.41
N LEU A 866 -16.66 -20.38 14.33
CA LEU A 866 -17.36 -20.61 13.07
C LEU A 866 -17.62 -19.27 12.34
N ASN A 867 -18.14 -18.26 13.05
CA ASN A 867 -18.41 -16.94 12.50
C ASN A 867 -17.12 -16.22 12.02
N SER A 868 -16.01 -16.34 12.74
CA SER A 868 -14.74 -15.71 12.35
C SER A 868 -14.05 -16.41 11.18
N VAL A 869 -14.08 -17.75 11.11
CA VAL A 869 -13.60 -18.51 9.92
C VAL A 869 -14.45 -18.20 8.69
N ILE A 870 -15.78 -18.15 8.84
CA ILE A 870 -16.70 -17.72 7.77
C ILE A 870 -16.36 -16.30 7.32
N LEU A 871 -16.15 -15.36 8.26
CA LEU A 871 -15.86 -13.97 7.91
C LEU A 871 -14.50 -13.77 7.23
N ALA A 872 -13.48 -14.55 7.62
CA ALA A 872 -12.18 -14.58 6.94
C ALA A 872 -12.31 -15.03 5.49
N LYS A 873 -13.10 -16.09 5.23
CA LYS A 873 -13.46 -16.52 3.87
C LYS A 873 -14.21 -15.40 3.13
N CYS A 874 -15.22 -14.78 3.75
CA CYS A 874 -15.98 -13.69 3.13
C CYS A 874 -15.09 -12.52 2.69
N PHE A 875 -14.12 -12.11 3.51
CA PHE A 875 -13.13 -11.08 3.15
C PHE A 875 -12.23 -11.51 1.98
N ARG A 876 -11.78 -12.77 1.96
CA ARG A 876 -10.95 -13.33 0.88
C ARG A 876 -11.71 -13.41 -0.45
N CYS A 877 -12.91 -14.01 -0.46
CA CYS A 877 -13.78 -14.14 -1.63
C CYS A 877 -14.42 -12.81 -2.08
N LYS A 878 -14.47 -11.81 -1.20
CA LYS A 878 -15.19 -10.54 -1.38
C LYS A 878 -16.68 -10.79 -1.68
N LEU A 879 -17.28 -11.69 -0.90
CA LEU A 879 -18.65 -12.20 -1.01
C LEU A 879 -19.17 -12.58 0.39
N TRP A 880 -20.48 -12.45 0.64
CA TRP A 880 -21.12 -13.15 1.78
C TRP A 880 -21.12 -14.67 1.58
N GLU A 881 -21.18 -15.41 2.69
CA GLU A 881 -21.19 -16.87 2.74
C GLU A 881 -22.43 -17.51 2.10
N ASN A 882 -23.52 -16.75 2.03
CA ASN A 882 -24.78 -17.13 1.38
C ASN A 882 -25.01 -16.39 0.04
N SER A 883 -23.96 -15.82 -0.56
CA SER A 883 -24.10 -14.99 -1.76
C SER A 883 -24.45 -15.81 -3.00
N LEU A 884 -25.47 -15.35 -3.74
CA LEU A 884 -25.89 -15.92 -5.01
C LEU A 884 -24.84 -15.73 -6.12
N HIS A 885 -23.90 -14.79 -5.94
CA HIS A 885 -22.89 -14.39 -6.93
C HIS A 885 -21.66 -15.33 -6.97
N VAL A 886 -21.84 -16.63 -6.76
CA VAL A 886 -20.73 -17.61 -6.74
C VAL A 886 -19.89 -17.58 -8.03
N SER A 887 -20.51 -17.24 -9.17
CA SER A 887 -19.87 -17.10 -10.47
C SER A 887 -18.82 -15.98 -10.54
N LYS A 888 -18.89 -14.95 -9.68
CA LYS A 888 -17.90 -13.87 -9.54
C LYS A 888 -16.50 -14.37 -9.13
N GLN A 889 -16.42 -15.60 -8.64
CA GLN A 889 -15.17 -16.26 -8.20
C GLN A 889 -14.46 -16.99 -9.35
N LEU A 890 -15.11 -17.13 -10.50
CA LEU A 890 -14.55 -17.75 -11.69
C LEU A 890 -13.76 -16.71 -12.51
N GLU A 891 -12.67 -17.14 -13.15
CA GLU A 891 -11.87 -16.25 -13.99
C GLU A 891 -12.71 -15.57 -15.08
N LYS A 892 -12.33 -14.33 -15.43
CA LYS A 892 -12.98 -13.50 -16.45
C LYS A 892 -14.45 -13.10 -16.14
N ILE A 893 -15.09 -13.64 -15.10
CA ILE A 893 -16.47 -13.27 -14.69
C ILE A 893 -16.47 -12.07 -13.73
N GLY A 894 -16.49 -10.87 -14.32
CA GLY A 894 -16.76 -9.63 -13.57
C GLY A 894 -18.20 -9.55 -13.04
N ILE A 895 -18.44 -8.62 -12.10
CA ILE A 895 -19.76 -8.46 -11.44
C ILE A 895 -20.93 -8.33 -12.42
N THR A 896 -20.77 -7.61 -13.54
CA THR A 896 -21.81 -7.47 -14.57
C THR A 896 -22.25 -8.81 -15.17
N LEU A 897 -21.29 -9.73 -15.37
CA LEU A 897 -21.55 -11.08 -15.89
C LEU A 897 -22.19 -11.97 -14.81
N SER A 898 -21.71 -11.86 -13.56
CA SER A 898 -22.33 -12.56 -12.42
C SER A 898 -23.78 -12.11 -12.19
N ASN A 899 -24.09 -10.82 -12.36
CA ASN A 899 -25.46 -10.31 -12.27
C ASN A 899 -26.38 -10.90 -13.35
N ALA A 900 -25.90 -11.04 -14.60
CA ALA A 900 -26.66 -11.70 -15.67
C ALA A 900 -26.99 -13.16 -15.30
N MET A 901 -26.00 -13.91 -14.79
CA MET A 901 -26.17 -15.30 -14.36
C MET A 901 -27.18 -15.43 -13.19
N VAL A 902 -27.07 -14.56 -12.17
CA VAL A 902 -27.99 -14.56 -11.03
C VAL A 902 -29.42 -14.21 -11.44
N ASN A 903 -29.60 -13.24 -12.36
CA ASN A 903 -30.91 -12.91 -12.93
C ASN A 903 -31.54 -14.08 -13.70
N THR A 904 -30.73 -14.98 -14.26
CA THR A 904 -31.18 -16.23 -14.89
C THR A 904 -31.25 -17.43 -13.93
N GLY A 905 -31.11 -17.23 -12.61
CA GLY A 905 -31.23 -18.28 -11.60
C GLY A 905 -29.99 -19.17 -11.42
N LEU A 906 -28.87 -18.85 -12.06
CA LEU A 906 -27.60 -19.59 -11.98
C LEU A 906 -26.80 -19.19 -10.74
N THR A 907 -27.38 -19.49 -9.57
CA THR A 907 -26.92 -19.03 -8.25
C THR A 907 -26.04 -20.03 -7.49
N SER A 908 -25.66 -21.15 -8.11
CA SER A 908 -24.78 -22.17 -7.51
C SER A 908 -23.90 -22.82 -8.58
N PHE A 909 -22.70 -23.26 -8.20
CA PHE A 909 -21.78 -23.94 -9.12
C PHE A 909 -22.42 -25.15 -9.80
N LYS A 910 -23.18 -25.96 -9.04
CA LYS A 910 -23.95 -27.09 -9.59
C LYS A 910 -24.85 -26.67 -10.76
N ARG A 911 -25.63 -25.58 -10.64
CA ARG A 911 -26.50 -25.10 -11.73
C ARG A 911 -25.70 -24.63 -12.95
N ILE A 912 -24.54 -24.03 -12.74
CA ILE A 912 -23.65 -23.56 -13.83
C ILE A 912 -23.09 -24.77 -14.61
N GLU A 913 -22.72 -25.84 -13.90
CA GLU A 913 -22.30 -27.11 -14.51
C GLU A 913 -23.44 -27.86 -15.22
N GLU A 914 -24.66 -27.82 -14.69
CA GLU A 914 -25.85 -28.43 -15.30
C GLU A 914 -26.34 -27.67 -16.56
N THR A 915 -26.07 -26.37 -16.68
CA THR A 915 -26.49 -25.53 -17.82
C THR A 915 -25.69 -25.83 -19.09
N ASP A 916 -26.29 -25.71 -20.27
CA ASP A 916 -25.58 -25.90 -21.55
C ASP A 916 -24.55 -24.78 -21.85
N ALA A 917 -23.46 -25.11 -22.54
CA ALA A 917 -22.40 -24.17 -22.89
C ALA A 917 -22.89 -23.04 -23.82
N ARG A 918 -23.75 -23.32 -24.81
CA ARG A 918 -24.31 -22.28 -25.68
C ARG A 918 -25.32 -21.41 -24.95
N GLN A 919 -26.05 -21.97 -23.99
CA GLN A 919 -26.92 -21.17 -23.09
C GLN A 919 -26.09 -20.20 -22.24
N LEU A 920 -24.96 -20.64 -21.65
CA LEU A 920 -24.06 -19.74 -20.92
C LEU A 920 -23.50 -18.63 -21.82
N GLU A 921 -23.13 -18.94 -23.06
CA GLU A 921 -22.66 -17.96 -24.06
C GLU A 921 -23.71 -16.91 -24.42
N LEU A 922 -24.97 -17.32 -24.60
CA LEU A 922 -26.11 -16.44 -24.84
C LEU A 922 -26.41 -15.53 -23.63
N ILE A 923 -26.45 -16.09 -22.42
CA ILE A 923 -26.71 -15.35 -21.16
C ILE A 923 -25.63 -14.29 -20.90
N LEU A 924 -24.37 -14.60 -21.24
CA LEU A 924 -23.21 -13.75 -20.99
C LEU A 924 -22.85 -12.83 -22.16
N ASN A 925 -23.55 -12.96 -23.30
CA ASN A 925 -23.26 -12.29 -24.57
C ASN A 925 -21.78 -12.42 -24.98
N ARG A 926 -21.30 -13.67 -25.07
CA ARG A 926 -19.92 -14.02 -25.46
C ARG A 926 -19.91 -15.08 -26.54
N HIS A 927 -18.88 -15.05 -27.39
CA HIS A 927 -18.68 -16.05 -28.43
C HIS A 927 -18.12 -17.37 -27.85
N PRO A 928 -18.34 -18.50 -28.55
CA PRO A 928 -17.67 -19.76 -28.22
C PRO A 928 -16.15 -19.63 -28.26
N PRO A 929 -15.40 -20.40 -27.46
CA PRO A 929 -15.85 -21.46 -26.54
C PRO A 929 -16.02 -20.98 -25.07
N PHE A 930 -16.45 -19.73 -24.85
CA PHE A 930 -16.48 -19.13 -23.51
C PHE A 930 -17.39 -19.88 -22.51
N GLY A 931 -18.50 -20.45 -22.97
CA GLY A 931 -19.38 -21.26 -22.12
C GLY A 931 -18.75 -22.59 -21.72
N THR A 932 -18.07 -23.24 -22.67
CA THR A 932 -17.29 -24.45 -22.40
C THR A 932 -16.18 -24.20 -21.37
N GLN A 933 -15.45 -23.09 -21.49
CA GLN A 933 -14.43 -22.70 -20.50
C GLN A 933 -15.02 -22.54 -19.09
N ILE A 934 -16.20 -21.92 -18.96
CA ILE A 934 -16.89 -21.78 -17.67
C ILE A 934 -17.30 -23.14 -17.09
N LYS A 935 -17.88 -24.03 -17.90
CA LYS A 935 -18.24 -25.39 -17.45
C LYS A 935 -17.02 -26.18 -16.99
N GLU A 936 -15.95 -26.14 -17.77
CA GLU A 936 -14.67 -26.80 -17.47
C GLU A 936 -14.09 -26.30 -16.14
N THR A 937 -14.08 -24.97 -15.92
CA THR A 937 -13.58 -24.34 -14.70
C THR A 937 -14.42 -24.74 -13.47
N VAL A 938 -15.72 -24.95 -13.62
CA VAL A 938 -16.58 -25.43 -12.52
C VAL A 938 -16.44 -26.94 -12.29
N MET A 939 -16.20 -27.72 -13.33
CA MET A 939 -15.98 -29.17 -13.25
C MET A 939 -14.73 -29.52 -12.42
N TYR A 940 -13.67 -28.72 -12.56
CA TYR A 940 -12.40 -28.85 -11.84
C TYR A 940 -12.33 -28.04 -10.52
N LEU A 941 -13.47 -27.61 -9.97
CA LEU A 941 -13.56 -27.18 -8.55
C LEU A 941 -13.79 -28.40 -7.63
N PRO A 942 -13.26 -28.42 -6.39
CA PRO A 942 -13.49 -29.50 -5.42
C PRO A 942 -14.98 -29.71 -5.06
N LYS A 943 -15.48 -30.95 -5.15
CA LYS A 943 -16.87 -31.31 -4.85
C LYS A 943 -16.94 -32.28 -3.68
N TYR A 944 -17.14 -31.76 -2.48
CA TYR A 944 -17.15 -32.58 -1.26
C TYR A 944 -18.49 -33.33 -1.04
N LYS A 945 -18.42 -34.42 -0.30
CA LYS A 945 -19.51 -35.06 0.45
C LYS A 945 -19.08 -35.09 1.92
N LEU A 946 -20.04 -34.90 2.83
CA LEU A 946 -19.86 -35.14 4.25
C LEU A 946 -20.75 -36.33 4.64
N GLU A 947 -20.18 -37.26 5.39
CA GLU A 947 -20.87 -38.42 5.97
C GLU A 947 -20.52 -38.49 7.46
N VAL A 948 -21.50 -38.85 8.29
CA VAL A 948 -21.39 -38.81 9.75
C VAL A 948 -22.14 -40.01 10.30
N GLU A 949 -21.44 -40.87 11.02
CA GLU A 949 -21.97 -42.12 11.57
C GLU A 949 -21.55 -42.25 13.04
N GLN A 950 -22.46 -42.69 13.91
CA GLN A 950 -22.11 -43.01 15.29
C GLN A 950 -21.63 -44.45 15.39
N ILE A 951 -20.47 -44.65 16.02
CA ILE A 951 -19.91 -45.98 16.28
C ILE A 951 -20.63 -46.60 17.48
N ALA A 952 -20.74 -47.94 17.50
CA ALA A 952 -21.30 -48.72 18.61
C ALA A 952 -20.42 -48.72 19.89
N ARG A 953 -19.85 -47.56 20.24
CA ARG A 953 -19.00 -47.30 21.41
C ARG A 953 -19.43 -45.98 22.05
N TYR A 954 -20.41 -46.08 22.96
CA TYR A 954 -20.96 -44.93 23.69
C TYR A 954 -21.38 -45.32 25.10
N SER A 955 -21.36 -44.34 25.99
CA SER A 955 -21.66 -44.42 27.42
C SER A 955 -22.82 -43.49 27.76
N ASP A 956 -23.06 -43.21 29.04
CA ASP A 956 -24.02 -42.20 29.49
C ASP A 956 -23.50 -40.75 29.36
N THR A 957 -22.21 -40.59 29.10
CA THR A 957 -21.45 -39.32 29.20
C THR A 957 -20.59 -39.02 27.97
N THR A 958 -20.25 -40.03 27.16
CA THR A 958 -19.41 -39.93 25.96
C THR A 958 -19.89 -40.83 24.81
N ALA A 959 -19.60 -40.47 23.56
CA ALA A 959 -19.91 -41.28 22.37
C ALA A 959 -18.88 -41.06 21.26
N GLU A 960 -18.51 -42.11 20.53
CA GLU A 960 -17.54 -42.06 19.42
C GLU A 960 -18.28 -41.87 18.08
N VAL A 961 -17.97 -40.78 17.34
CA VAL A 961 -18.55 -40.46 16.03
C VAL A 961 -17.49 -40.53 14.94
N LEU A 962 -17.77 -41.22 13.84
CA LEU A 962 -16.97 -41.23 12.62
C LEU A 962 -17.44 -40.10 11.70
N VAL A 963 -16.53 -39.23 11.28
CA VAL A 963 -16.78 -38.20 10.27
C VAL A 963 -15.90 -38.47 9.06
N THR A 964 -16.54 -38.56 7.89
CA THR A 964 -15.89 -38.86 6.60
C THR A 964 -16.16 -37.73 5.62
N VAL A 965 -15.10 -37.19 5.02
CA VAL A 965 -15.13 -36.18 3.96
C VAL A 965 -14.67 -36.85 2.67
N ILE A 966 -15.52 -36.90 1.64
CA ILE A 966 -15.24 -37.57 0.36
C ILE A 966 -15.14 -36.53 -0.77
N LEU A 967 -14.13 -36.65 -1.62
CA LEU A 967 -13.93 -35.80 -2.80
C LEU A 967 -14.58 -36.47 -4.03
N LYS A 968 -15.81 -36.07 -4.37
CA LYS A 968 -16.64 -36.76 -5.39
C LYS A 968 -16.04 -36.76 -6.80
N ASN A 969 -15.23 -35.77 -7.13
CA ASN A 969 -14.56 -35.62 -8.42
C ASN A 969 -13.04 -35.85 -8.35
N PHE A 970 -12.60 -36.70 -7.42
CA PHE A 970 -11.20 -37.12 -7.23
C PHE A 970 -10.46 -37.41 -8.55
N GLU A 971 -10.98 -38.30 -9.39
CA GLU A 971 -10.39 -38.70 -10.68
C GLU A 971 -10.20 -37.50 -11.63
N GLN A 972 -11.17 -36.59 -11.66
CA GLN A 972 -11.15 -35.41 -12.52
C GLN A 972 -10.08 -34.42 -12.02
N LEU A 973 -9.96 -34.26 -10.70
CA LEU A 973 -9.00 -33.37 -10.05
C LEU A 973 -7.56 -33.87 -10.05
N GLN A 974 -7.32 -35.15 -10.36
CA GLN A 974 -5.98 -35.66 -10.67
C GLN A 974 -5.47 -35.16 -12.03
N THR A 975 -6.36 -34.88 -12.99
CA THR A 975 -5.96 -34.40 -14.33
C THR A 975 -5.77 -32.89 -14.39
N LYS A 976 -6.62 -32.12 -13.70
CA LYS A 976 -6.61 -30.64 -13.71
C LYS A 976 -7.35 -30.10 -12.50
N ARG A 977 -6.91 -28.96 -11.97
CA ARG A 977 -7.54 -28.29 -10.82
C ARG A 977 -7.79 -26.81 -11.14
N THR A 978 -8.91 -26.29 -10.66
CA THR A 978 -9.22 -24.85 -10.63
C THR A 978 -8.89 -24.22 -9.27
N ALA A 979 -8.97 -25.00 -8.19
CA ALA A 979 -8.50 -24.55 -6.88
C ALA A 979 -6.96 -24.48 -6.84
N PRO A 980 -6.37 -23.47 -6.19
CA PRO A 980 -4.92 -23.38 -6.01
C PRO A 980 -4.42 -24.47 -5.03
N ASP A 981 -3.15 -24.86 -5.16
CA ASP A 981 -2.48 -25.87 -4.34
C ASP A 981 -2.52 -25.58 -2.82
N SER A 982 -2.70 -24.31 -2.44
CA SER A 982 -2.85 -23.86 -1.05
C SER A 982 -4.30 -23.87 -0.53
N HIS A 983 -5.27 -24.37 -1.31
CA HIS A 983 -6.67 -24.54 -0.87
C HIS A 983 -6.82 -25.67 0.16
N TYR A 984 -7.67 -25.42 1.15
CA TYR A 984 -8.06 -26.38 2.17
C TYR A 984 -9.51 -26.18 2.59
N VAL A 985 -10.12 -27.22 3.14
CA VAL A 985 -11.37 -27.12 3.90
C VAL A 985 -11.10 -27.21 5.39
N THR A 986 -11.78 -26.40 6.18
CA THR A 986 -11.75 -26.46 7.65
C THR A 986 -12.99 -27.20 8.13
N LEU A 987 -12.80 -28.37 8.74
CA LEU A 987 -13.85 -29.07 9.48
C LEU A 987 -13.91 -28.48 10.90
N ILE A 988 -15.09 -28.01 11.30
CA ILE A 988 -15.39 -27.46 12.62
C ILE A 988 -16.65 -28.15 13.15
N ILE A 989 -16.55 -28.75 14.34
CA ILE A 989 -17.65 -29.41 15.03
C ILE A 989 -17.83 -28.75 16.39
N GLY A 990 -19.05 -28.33 16.69
CA GLY A 990 -19.44 -27.85 18.01
C GLY A 990 -20.69 -28.51 18.54
N ASP A 991 -20.85 -28.46 19.85
CA ASP A 991 -22.04 -28.93 20.54
C ASP A 991 -23.08 -27.82 20.77
N ALA A 992 -24.21 -28.19 21.37
CA ALA A 992 -25.26 -27.27 21.77
C ALA A 992 -24.88 -26.33 22.93
N ASP A 993 -23.79 -26.64 23.66
CA ASP A 993 -23.28 -25.84 24.79
C ASP A 993 -22.28 -24.77 24.35
N ASN A 994 -22.05 -24.59 23.03
CA ASN A 994 -21.09 -23.66 22.43
C ASN A 994 -19.61 -24.03 22.69
N GLN A 995 -19.33 -25.31 22.98
CA GLN A 995 -17.95 -25.80 23.06
C GLN A 995 -17.49 -26.35 21.70
N LEU A 996 -16.21 -26.15 21.38
CA LEU A 996 -15.54 -26.75 20.24
C LEU A 996 -15.27 -28.24 20.52
N VAL A 997 -15.94 -29.13 19.80
CA VAL A 997 -15.73 -30.59 19.90
C VAL A 997 -14.56 -31.02 19.02
N PHE A 998 -14.40 -30.45 17.83
CA PHE A 998 -13.31 -30.79 16.92
C PHE A 998 -13.00 -29.66 15.91
N LYS A 999 -11.72 -29.48 15.57
CA LYS A 999 -11.23 -28.58 14.51
C LYS A 999 -10.11 -29.25 13.73
N HIS A 1000 -10.19 -29.27 12.40
CA HIS A 1000 -9.08 -29.70 11.55
C HIS A 1000 -9.06 -28.97 10.20
N LYS A 1001 -7.86 -28.66 9.67
CA LYS A 1001 -7.65 -28.10 8.33
C LYS A 1001 -7.23 -29.25 7.41
N ILE A 1002 -8.10 -29.66 6.49
CA ILE A 1002 -7.85 -30.75 5.51
C ILE A 1002 -7.40 -30.10 4.20
N MET A 1003 -6.15 -30.32 3.82
CA MET A 1003 -5.62 -29.88 2.52
C MET A 1003 -6.20 -30.74 1.39
N ASP A 1004 -6.49 -30.14 0.23
CA ASP A 1004 -6.90 -30.90 -0.95
C ASP A 1004 -5.82 -31.91 -1.39
N SER A 1005 -4.53 -31.61 -1.17
CA SER A 1005 -3.42 -32.52 -1.44
C SER A 1005 -3.42 -33.81 -0.59
N VAL A 1006 -4.17 -33.85 0.52
CA VAL A 1006 -4.42 -35.09 1.29
C VAL A 1006 -5.57 -35.86 0.64
N LEU A 1007 -6.70 -35.19 0.36
CA LEU A 1007 -7.86 -35.80 -0.30
C LEU A 1007 -7.55 -36.34 -1.70
N LEU A 1008 -6.58 -35.75 -2.41
CA LEU A 1008 -6.10 -36.18 -3.72
C LEU A 1008 -5.15 -37.40 -3.68
N LYS A 1009 -4.74 -37.86 -2.50
CA LYS A 1009 -4.04 -39.15 -2.32
C LYS A 1009 -4.99 -40.33 -2.08
N THR A 1010 -6.11 -40.10 -1.38
CA THR A 1010 -6.96 -41.17 -0.82
C THR A 1010 -8.43 -41.12 -1.25
N GLY A 1011 -8.88 -40.07 -1.92
CA GLY A 1011 -10.29 -39.85 -2.31
C GLY A 1011 -11.22 -39.47 -1.15
N ASN A 1012 -10.87 -39.85 0.07
CA ASN A 1012 -11.55 -39.45 1.30
C ASN A 1012 -10.58 -39.16 2.44
N TRP A 1013 -11.09 -38.49 3.48
CA TRP A 1013 -10.47 -38.32 4.78
C TRP A 1013 -11.50 -38.75 5.83
N ALA A 1014 -11.12 -39.62 6.77
CA ALA A 1014 -12.01 -40.12 7.80
C ALA A 1014 -11.36 -40.03 9.18
N LYS A 1015 -12.12 -39.60 10.19
CA LYS A 1015 -11.63 -39.48 11.57
C LYS A 1015 -12.71 -39.85 12.58
N LYS A 1016 -12.32 -40.65 13.57
CA LYS A 1016 -13.11 -40.89 14.79
C LYS A 1016 -12.90 -39.75 15.78
N ILE A 1017 -13.99 -39.30 16.39
CA ILE A 1017 -14.05 -38.13 17.27
C ILE A 1017 -14.86 -38.51 18.51
N ASP A 1018 -14.26 -38.39 19.69
CA ASP A 1018 -14.95 -38.58 20.96
C ASP A 1018 -15.77 -37.33 21.32
N VAL A 1019 -17.06 -37.53 21.57
CA VAL A 1019 -18.03 -36.47 21.86
C VAL A 1019 -18.49 -36.60 23.30
N LYS A 1020 -18.48 -35.50 24.06
CA LYS A 1020 -19.03 -35.42 25.43
C LYS A 1020 -20.50 -35.01 25.38
N ARG A 1021 -21.32 -35.56 26.29
CA ARG A 1021 -22.76 -35.29 26.35
C ARG A 1021 -23.05 -33.87 26.85
N ALA A 1022 -23.41 -32.98 25.93
CA ALA A 1022 -23.76 -31.59 26.23
C ALA A 1022 -25.07 -31.44 27.03
N LEU A 1023 -25.13 -30.40 27.85
CA LEU A 1023 -26.21 -30.10 28.80
C LEU A 1023 -27.46 -29.60 28.09
N LYS A 1024 -27.37 -28.69 27.11
CA LYS A 1024 -28.52 -28.15 26.38
C LYS A 1024 -29.18 -29.21 25.49
N SER A 1025 -28.61 -29.53 24.33
CA SER A 1025 -29.08 -30.60 23.42
C SER A 1025 -28.03 -31.68 23.21
N GLU A 1026 -28.41 -32.79 22.59
CA GLU A 1026 -27.52 -33.87 22.15
C GLU A 1026 -27.12 -33.71 20.66
N ASP A 1027 -27.43 -32.55 20.07
CA ASP A 1027 -27.10 -32.17 18.70
C ASP A 1027 -25.67 -31.62 18.55
N LEU A 1028 -25.00 -32.08 17.49
CA LEU A 1028 -23.78 -31.48 16.95
C LEU A 1028 -24.07 -30.62 15.73
N SER A 1029 -23.29 -29.55 15.56
CA SER A 1029 -23.21 -28.72 14.37
C SER A 1029 -21.89 -28.96 13.65
N ILE A 1030 -21.93 -29.66 12.52
CA ILE A 1030 -20.76 -30.11 11.75
C ILE A 1030 -20.65 -29.26 10.49
N ASN A 1031 -19.54 -28.54 10.36
CA ASN A 1031 -19.36 -27.49 9.35
C ASN A 1031 -18.05 -27.73 8.60
N LEU A 1032 -18.12 -27.88 7.28
CA LEU A 1032 -16.99 -28.00 6.38
C LEU A 1032 -16.91 -26.71 5.54
N ILE A 1033 -15.92 -25.86 5.82
CA ILE A 1033 -15.80 -24.50 5.27
C ILE A 1033 -14.58 -24.40 4.35
N SER A 1034 -14.74 -23.97 3.10
CA SER A 1034 -13.64 -23.76 2.15
C SER A 1034 -12.78 -22.54 2.51
N SER A 1035 -11.47 -22.56 2.20
CA SER A 1035 -10.61 -21.37 2.35
C SER A 1035 -10.80 -20.34 1.21
N GLU A 1036 -11.14 -20.80 0.00
CA GLU A 1036 -11.12 -20.00 -1.23
C GLU A 1036 -12.51 -19.67 -1.80
N TYR A 1037 -13.54 -20.50 -1.55
CA TYR A 1037 -14.80 -20.44 -2.31
C TYR A 1037 -16.05 -20.41 -1.44
N VAL A 1038 -16.87 -19.37 -1.63
CA VAL A 1038 -18.30 -19.38 -1.26
C VAL A 1038 -19.05 -20.36 -2.15
N GLY A 1039 -19.88 -21.22 -1.55
CA GLY A 1039 -20.74 -22.16 -2.27
C GLY A 1039 -20.20 -23.58 -2.44
N LEU A 1040 -19.04 -23.89 -1.85
CA LEU A 1040 -18.54 -25.26 -1.65
C LEU A 1040 -18.73 -25.78 -0.22
N ASP A 1041 -19.26 -24.94 0.68
CA ASP A 1041 -19.42 -25.25 2.10
C ASP A 1041 -20.52 -26.29 2.37
N ILE A 1042 -20.33 -27.11 3.40
CA ILE A 1042 -21.35 -28.06 3.88
C ILE A 1042 -21.63 -27.77 5.35
N GLN A 1043 -22.91 -27.63 5.70
CA GLN A 1043 -23.38 -27.54 7.08
C GLN A 1043 -24.38 -28.67 7.34
N GLN A 1044 -24.14 -29.45 8.38
CA GLN A 1044 -24.94 -30.61 8.75
C GLN A 1044 -25.17 -30.63 10.27
N LYS A 1045 -26.37 -31.04 10.69
CA LYS A 1045 -26.66 -31.37 12.08
C LYS A 1045 -26.66 -32.89 12.26
N PHE A 1046 -26.21 -33.36 13.41
CA PHE A 1046 -26.20 -34.77 13.78
C PHE A 1046 -26.52 -34.92 15.27
N THR A 1047 -27.59 -35.63 15.61
CA THR A 1047 -27.98 -35.90 17.01
C THR A 1047 -27.28 -37.17 17.48
N VAL A 1048 -26.52 -37.08 18.57
CA VAL A 1048 -25.70 -38.16 19.12
C VAL A 1048 -26.49 -38.91 20.20
N PHE A 1049 -26.48 -40.24 20.15
CA PHE A 1049 -27.17 -41.09 21.12
C PHE A 1049 -26.26 -41.47 22.29
N TYR A 1050 -26.79 -41.40 23.51
CA TYR A 1050 -26.09 -41.77 24.74
C TYR A 1050 -26.91 -42.80 25.53
N LEU A 1051 -26.26 -43.58 26.39
CA LEU A 1051 -26.95 -44.53 27.26
C LEU A 1051 -27.68 -43.79 28.41
N GLY A 1052 -28.92 -44.21 28.67
CA GLY A 1052 -29.70 -43.74 29.81
C GLY A 1052 -30.25 -42.30 29.71
N PRO A 1053 -31.25 -41.98 30.55
CA PRO A 1053 -31.91 -40.67 30.54
C PRO A 1053 -30.97 -39.55 31.02
N LYS A 1054 -31.15 -38.35 30.47
CA LYS A 1054 -30.33 -37.16 30.74
C LYS A 1054 -30.49 -36.73 32.21
N ARG A 1055 -29.47 -37.01 33.04
CA ARG A 1055 -29.47 -36.73 34.49
C ARG A 1055 -29.17 -35.26 34.78
N PHE A 1056 -30.19 -34.41 34.72
CA PHE A 1056 -30.18 -33.15 35.48
C PHE A 1056 -30.38 -33.43 36.98
N GLY A 1057 -29.92 -32.51 37.83
CA GLY A 1057 -29.88 -32.70 39.29
C GLY A 1057 -31.23 -33.09 39.90
N ASN A 1058 -31.30 -34.29 40.48
CA ASN A 1058 -32.41 -34.85 41.24
C ASN A 1058 -33.82 -34.86 40.58
N GLN A 1059 -33.94 -34.67 39.26
CA GLN A 1059 -35.19 -34.96 38.53
C GLN A 1059 -34.93 -35.75 37.24
N ILE A 1060 -35.52 -36.95 37.16
CA ILE A 1060 -35.45 -37.83 35.99
C ILE A 1060 -36.65 -37.54 35.10
N ILE A 1061 -36.41 -36.97 33.91
CA ILE A 1061 -37.46 -36.86 32.88
C ILE A 1061 -37.52 -38.18 32.11
N MET A 1062 -38.56 -38.99 32.35
CA MET A 1062 -38.87 -40.15 31.52
C MET A 1062 -39.75 -39.74 30.33
N GLN A 1063 -39.15 -39.57 29.15
CA GLN A 1063 -39.93 -39.58 27.91
C GLN A 1063 -40.37 -41.01 27.58
N LYS A 1064 -41.64 -41.33 27.83
CA LYS A 1064 -42.27 -42.52 27.25
C LYS A 1064 -42.43 -42.31 25.74
N LYS A 1065 -41.75 -43.11 24.93
CA LYS A 1065 -42.30 -43.54 23.64
C LYS A 1065 -43.32 -44.64 23.92
N SER A 1066 -44.54 -44.50 23.40
CA SER A 1066 -45.51 -45.58 23.26
C SER A 1066 -45.45 -46.14 21.84
N GLU A 1067 -45.68 -47.44 21.70
CA GLU A 1067 -45.45 -48.20 20.48
C GLU A 1067 -46.61 -48.12 19.48
N THR A 1068 -46.30 -48.51 18.24
CA THR A 1068 -47.17 -49.05 17.17
C THR A 1068 -48.70 -48.82 17.24
N GLU A 1069 -49.23 -48.19 16.20
CA GLU A 1069 -50.51 -48.62 15.61
C GLU A 1069 -50.29 -49.14 14.17
N ILE A 1070 -51.20 -50.00 13.73
CA ILE A 1070 -51.03 -50.86 12.55
C ILE A 1070 -51.73 -50.27 11.32
N SER A 1071 -51.15 -50.50 10.15
CA SER A 1071 -51.72 -50.11 8.86
C SER A 1071 -53.09 -50.75 8.60
N HIS A 1072 -54.13 -49.94 8.37
CA HIS A 1072 -55.24 -50.34 7.52
C HIS A 1072 -55.78 -49.18 6.69
N SER A 1073 -56.07 -49.48 5.42
CA SER A 1073 -56.57 -48.53 4.43
C SER A 1073 -58.04 -48.21 4.62
N LYS A 1074 -58.45 -46.97 4.32
CA LYS A 1074 -59.80 -46.67 3.84
C LYS A 1074 -59.78 -45.68 2.67
N ARG A 1075 -60.66 -45.97 1.70
CA ARG A 1075 -61.00 -45.14 0.53
C ARG A 1075 -62.06 -44.10 0.94
N SER A 1076 -62.14 -43.01 0.17
CA SER A 1076 -63.32 -42.14 -0.07
C SER A 1076 -64.03 -41.55 1.17
N ASP A 1077 -64.38 -40.26 1.19
CA ASP A 1077 -65.38 -39.71 0.26
C ASP A 1077 -65.18 -38.25 -0.15
N ARG A 1078 -66.01 -37.82 -1.10
CA ARG A 1078 -66.11 -36.44 -1.58
C ARG A 1078 -67.08 -35.62 -0.72
N THR A 1079 -66.70 -34.42 -0.31
CA THR A 1079 -67.67 -33.33 -0.08
C THR A 1079 -67.12 -31.96 -0.47
N THR A 1080 -67.92 -31.30 -1.28
CA THR A 1080 -67.80 -30.01 -1.95
C THR A 1080 -67.78 -28.75 -1.06
N ILE A 1081 -67.13 -27.70 -1.58
CA ILE A 1081 -67.46 -26.26 -1.46
C ILE A 1081 -67.24 -25.58 -0.08
N ALA A 1082 -66.30 -24.62 -0.03
CA ALA A 1082 -66.60 -23.18 0.21
C ALA A 1082 -65.32 -22.31 0.12
N GLU A 1083 -65.38 -21.20 -0.63
CA GLU A 1083 -64.59 -19.99 -0.29
C GLU A 1083 -65.33 -19.20 0.81
N PRO A 1084 -64.67 -18.28 1.54
CA PRO A 1084 -64.84 -16.90 1.09
C PRO A 1084 -63.61 -16.00 1.15
N SER A 1085 -63.65 -15.01 0.26
CA SER A 1085 -62.69 -13.94 -0.02
C SER A 1085 -62.39 -12.94 1.13
N LYS A 1086 -61.18 -12.35 1.03
CA LYS A 1086 -60.80 -10.94 1.36
C LYS A 1086 -60.90 -10.46 2.83
N GLY A 1087 -59.95 -9.60 3.24
CA GLY A 1087 -60.37 -8.46 4.06
C GLY A 1087 -59.40 -7.61 4.91
N LYS A 1088 -58.10 -7.46 4.61
CA LYS A 1088 -57.37 -6.16 4.65
C LYS A 1088 -55.90 -6.28 4.27
#